data_AF-A0A221NHP1-F1
#
_entry.id   AF-A0A221NHP1-F1
#
_cell.length_a   1.000
_cell.length_b   1.000
_cell.length_c   1.000
_cell.angle_alpha   90.00
_cell.angle_beta   90.00
_cell.angle_gamma   90.00
#
_symmetry.space_group_name_H-M   'P 1'
#
loop_
_entity.id
_entity.type
_entity.pdbx_description
1 polymer ?
#
loop_
_entity_poly.entity_id
_entity_poly.type
_entity_poly.pdbx_seq_one_letter_code
_entity_poly.pdbx_strand_id
1 'polypeptide(L)'
;MIVVSGITTFMFLPLLTLELVQRGLGIASVGILVGSMTGSGQIASVFLGFLVARFGSKTMALCGLVIRAAGLSVFLFREDFTSYLVGSIVAGIGSTSVSLGIKTELLAVAGSRKLISLRSAAVNSGALLGPAIGAVLFQLTGFNTIIAASLISYLIMGVVVAFLRFESSGGTLQGKGKHSEPGQDGPLFSEKTRKPILVLLTLVAAYWFAYSQWNVLMPLTAKQAFGTDQASSWFYIANAALILGFQYLLLVHLLGRLKSARILLLGFGSLFAGFLVLALGWTAPAVIAYVVFFTLGETLVSPTLDETASRLSLGHKRLGKLFGLIGTISGAASVAGGALTGWILSAAGAPGLASTVGLLAGSIGILLSIRGLRKKGPTMTTTIYIPSPRGVVLEAAQKIEGLQLVPVVSAKDAGDAYRDMRVLKVSDPLDALEVARALLDEPDDGSRRTFLAFGDQSTEVASMVNAALGWGIAGYLDFQTLEAFRNKSRLRKALGKNNPMNLPFADVRDAEEVIRFVRMIGTQAILKPTDGSGSRNILTLSPSTVEQDLSEQDHSWIERGGIVEAMAIGPEFSVEVLSWKGEHSVLGTTRKFTSGAPHFIETGHQFPADIPAKLRTALEKATKQVLDAAGHQSGLSHTEFIADSSGVKLIESHGRPGGDRISDLVGLATGRSSFDLWFATLLSESLASVPETTATAGVEFLDLTGLTATDDQWMSAMREVPGVVEASVLLDEPHRGSIVSSSSRHSLVVFRSDPGNHDEIRNTIRATNMELT
;
A
#
# COMPACT_ATOMS: atom_id res chain seq x y z
N MET A 1 -3.28 -0.11 -30.83
CA MET A 1 -4.56 0.63 -30.91
C MET A 1 -4.50 1.99 -30.21
N ILE A 2 -4.25 2.04 -28.90
CA ILE A 2 -4.24 3.31 -28.12
C ILE A 2 -3.27 4.35 -28.71
N VAL A 3 -2.04 3.94 -29.03
CA VAL A 3 -1.04 4.82 -29.67
C VAL A 3 -1.55 5.39 -30.99
N VAL A 4 -2.07 4.55 -31.88
CA VAL A 4 -2.60 4.95 -33.20
C VAL A 4 -3.79 5.92 -33.05
N SER A 5 -4.70 5.64 -32.11
CA SER A 5 -5.81 6.55 -31.79
C SER A 5 -5.32 7.90 -31.26
N GLY A 6 -4.25 7.89 -30.46
CA GLY A 6 -3.57 9.09 -29.99
C GLY A 6 -2.97 9.90 -31.15
N ILE A 7 -2.14 9.27 -31.99
CA ILE A 7 -1.55 9.87 -33.19
C ILE A 7 -2.64 10.55 -34.02
N THR A 8 -3.70 9.81 -34.35
CA THR A 8 -4.79 10.28 -35.19
C THR A 8 -5.49 11.50 -34.61
N THR A 9 -5.71 11.53 -33.29
CA THR A 9 -6.40 12.64 -32.62
C THR A 9 -5.52 13.89 -32.55
N PHE A 10 -4.25 13.73 -32.19
CA PHE A 10 -3.33 14.85 -32.05
C PHE A 10 -2.75 15.34 -33.39
N MET A 11 -3.04 14.66 -34.50
CA MET A 11 -2.65 15.09 -35.84
C MET A 11 -3.38 16.37 -36.29
N PHE A 12 -4.68 16.47 -35.99
CA PHE A 12 -5.49 17.63 -36.40
C PHE A 12 -5.74 18.63 -35.25
N LEU A 13 -5.81 18.16 -34.00
CA LEU A 13 -6.25 18.98 -32.86
C LEU A 13 -5.43 20.28 -32.66
N PRO A 14 -4.08 20.28 -32.75
CA PRO A 14 -3.28 21.50 -32.59
C PRO A 14 -3.54 22.57 -33.66
N LEU A 15 -4.00 22.16 -34.84
CA LEU A 15 -4.20 23.02 -36.01
C LEU A 15 -5.66 23.40 -36.23
N LEU A 16 -6.60 22.66 -35.63
CA LEU A 16 -8.04 22.84 -35.81
C LEU A 16 -8.50 24.26 -35.46
N THR A 17 -8.04 24.80 -34.32
CA THR A 17 -8.41 26.16 -33.89
C THR A 17 -7.96 27.21 -34.92
N LEU A 18 -6.75 27.06 -35.47
CA LEU A 18 -6.21 27.97 -36.48
C LEU A 18 -6.99 27.86 -37.79
N GLU A 19 -7.28 26.63 -38.24
CA GLU A 19 -8.04 26.37 -39.47
C GLU A 19 -9.45 26.96 -39.41
N LEU A 20 -10.18 26.75 -38.31
CA LEU A 20 -11.56 27.25 -38.19
C LEU A 20 -11.62 28.77 -38.22
N VAL A 21 -10.63 29.45 -37.60
CA VAL A 21 -10.50 30.91 -37.70
C VAL A 21 -10.17 31.33 -39.14
N GLN A 22 -9.28 30.61 -39.84
CA GLN A 22 -8.97 30.88 -41.25
C GLN A 22 -10.18 30.68 -42.18
N ARG A 23 -11.12 29.79 -41.82
CA ARG A 23 -12.39 29.59 -42.52
C ARG A 23 -13.43 30.68 -42.23
N GLY A 24 -13.11 31.68 -41.41
CA GLY A 24 -13.97 32.82 -41.13
C GLY A 24 -14.88 32.67 -39.92
N LEU A 25 -14.72 31.61 -39.10
CA LEU A 25 -15.45 31.50 -37.84
C LEU A 25 -14.87 32.44 -36.79
N GLY A 26 -15.74 33.08 -36.02
CA GLY A 26 -15.35 33.87 -34.86
C GLY A 26 -14.69 33.01 -33.78
N ILE A 27 -13.73 33.58 -33.05
CA ILE A 27 -12.98 32.89 -31.99
C ILE A 27 -13.90 32.32 -30.90
N ALA A 28 -15.00 33.02 -30.58
CA ALA A 28 -16.03 32.53 -29.67
C ALA A 28 -16.69 31.24 -30.16
N SER A 29 -17.05 31.19 -31.44
CA SER A 29 -17.60 30.00 -32.08
C SER A 29 -16.60 28.84 -32.05
N VAL A 30 -15.33 29.11 -32.33
CA VAL A 30 -14.26 28.08 -32.28
C VAL A 30 -14.09 27.51 -30.87
N GLY A 31 -14.13 28.35 -29.84
CA GLY A 31 -14.10 27.90 -28.44
C GLY A 31 -15.24 26.95 -28.08
N ILE A 32 -16.46 27.23 -28.56
CA ILE A 32 -17.62 26.35 -28.38
C ILE A 32 -17.43 25.03 -29.13
N LEU A 33 -16.95 25.06 -30.37
CA LEU A 33 -16.74 23.85 -31.18
C LEU A 33 -15.72 22.90 -30.54
N VAL A 34 -14.56 23.42 -30.17
CA VAL A 34 -13.48 22.64 -29.54
C VAL A 34 -13.87 22.15 -28.14
N GLY A 35 -14.56 22.99 -27.36
CA GLY A 35 -15.13 22.61 -26.06
C GLY A 35 -16.17 21.49 -26.19
N SER A 36 -17.08 21.60 -27.15
CA SER A 36 -18.07 20.56 -27.46
C SER A 36 -17.44 19.24 -27.89
N MET A 37 -16.37 19.30 -28.68
CA MET A 37 -15.65 18.10 -29.14
C MET A 37 -15.01 17.31 -27.99
N THR A 38 -14.49 18.02 -26.99
CA THR A 38 -13.84 17.41 -25.83
C THR A 38 -14.84 17.01 -24.74
N GLY A 39 -15.90 17.78 -24.54
CA GLY A 39 -16.84 17.59 -23.43
C GLY A 39 -18.06 16.73 -23.72
N SER A 40 -18.61 16.73 -24.94
CA SER A 40 -19.87 16.04 -25.27
C SER A 40 -19.83 14.53 -24.99
N GLY A 41 -18.74 13.86 -25.37
CA GLY A 41 -18.56 12.44 -25.10
C GLY A 41 -18.42 12.13 -23.61
N GLN A 42 -17.84 13.03 -22.82
CA GLN A 42 -17.72 12.86 -21.37
C GLN A 42 -19.08 13.06 -20.67
N ILE A 43 -19.92 13.99 -21.16
CA ILE A 43 -21.30 14.14 -20.69
C ILE A 43 -22.10 12.85 -20.95
N ALA A 44 -21.92 12.25 -22.13
CA ALA A 44 -22.60 11.02 -22.51
C ALA A 44 -22.02 9.75 -21.86
N SER A 45 -20.92 9.83 -21.09
CA SER A 45 -20.15 8.64 -20.67
C SER A 45 -20.95 7.63 -19.85
N VAL A 46 -21.88 8.09 -19.00
CA VAL A 46 -22.77 7.21 -18.20
C VAL A 46 -23.68 6.39 -19.10
N PHE A 47 -24.30 7.05 -20.07
CA PHE A 47 -25.18 6.40 -21.05
C PHE A 47 -24.39 5.45 -21.97
N LEU A 48 -23.22 5.88 -22.45
CA LEU A 48 -22.33 5.03 -23.25
C LEU A 48 -21.86 3.79 -22.47
N GLY A 49 -21.65 3.92 -21.15
CA GLY A 49 -21.34 2.78 -20.28
C GLY A 49 -22.46 1.74 -20.20
N PHE A 50 -23.71 2.18 -20.17
CA PHE A 50 -24.87 1.28 -20.27
C PHE A 50 -24.90 0.55 -21.63
N LEU A 51 -24.59 1.25 -22.72
CA LEU A 51 -24.52 0.65 -24.05
C LEU A 51 -23.38 -0.37 -24.17
N VAL A 52 -22.21 -0.12 -23.58
CA VAL A 52 -21.11 -1.09 -23.50
C VAL A 52 -21.56 -2.37 -22.80
N ALA A 53 -22.28 -2.24 -21.68
CA ALA A 53 -22.79 -3.40 -20.94
C ALA A 53 -23.82 -4.21 -21.74
N ARG A 54 -24.62 -3.54 -22.58
CA ARG A 54 -25.68 -4.19 -23.38
C ARG A 54 -25.16 -4.81 -24.68
N PHE A 55 -24.26 -4.14 -25.39
CA PHE A 55 -23.84 -4.51 -26.74
C PHE A 55 -22.41 -5.06 -26.82
N GLY A 56 -21.69 -5.04 -25.70
CA GLY A 56 -20.29 -5.49 -25.61
C GLY A 56 -19.29 -4.39 -25.97
N SER A 57 -18.10 -4.50 -25.38
CA SER A 57 -16.95 -3.60 -25.55
C SER A 57 -16.46 -3.48 -27.01
N LYS A 58 -16.36 -4.61 -27.72
CA LYS A 58 -15.93 -4.68 -29.12
C LYS A 58 -16.88 -3.91 -30.03
N THR A 59 -18.18 -4.19 -29.92
CA THR A 59 -19.22 -3.51 -30.70
C THR A 59 -19.21 -2.02 -30.43
N MET A 60 -19.08 -1.63 -29.15
CA MET A 60 -19.02 -0.21 -28.80
C MET A 60 -17.78 0.49 -29.37
N ALA A 61 -16.61 -0.18 -29.33
CA ALA A 61 -15.39 0.37 -29.92
C ALA A 61 -15.51 0.56 -31.44
N LEU A 62 -16.08 -0.42 -32.16
CA LEU A 62 -16.32 -0.33 -33.61
C LEU A 62 -17.32 0.79 -33.96
N CYS A 63 -18.48 0.82 -33.30
CA CYS A 63 -19.46 1.88 -33.49
C CYS A 63 -18.87 3.26 -33.17
N GLY A 64 -18.07 3.36 -32.10
CA GLY A 64 -17.39 4.59 -31.73
C GLY A 64 -16.43 5.11 -32.80
N LEU A 65 -15.70 4.22 -33.48
CA LEU A 65 -14.81 4.60 -34.59
C LEU A 65 -15.59 5.16 -35.79
N VAL A 66 -16.71 4.51 -36.14
CA VAL A 66 -17.58 4.96 -37.24
C VAL A 66 -18.22 6.30 -36.89
N ILE A 67 -18.79 6.45 -35.70
CA ILE A 67 -19.39 7.70 -35.21
C ILE A 67 -18.35 8.82 -35.23
N ARG A 68 -17.13 8.54 -34.75
CA ARG A 68 -16.05 9.54 -34.74
C ARG A 68 -15.63 9.97 -36.14
N ALA A 69 -15.51 9.02 -37.07
CA ALA A 69 -15.20 9.31 -38.47
C ALA A 69 -16.31 10.16 -39.13
N ALA A 70 -17.58 9.83 -38.89
CA ALA A 70 -18.72 10.60 -39.38
C ALA A 70 -18.68 12.05 -38.86
N GLY A 71 -18.45 12.25 -37.56
CA GLY A 71 -18.36 13.59 -36.97
C GLY A 71 -17.19 14.42 -37.52
N LEU A 72 -16.04 13.79 -37.76
CA LEU A 72 -14.87 14.46 -38.32
C LEU A 72 -14.99 14.77 -39.82
N SER A 73 -15.80 14.01 -40.56
CA SER A 73 -15.97 14.21 -42.01
C SER A 73 -16.49 15.60 -42.37
N VAL A 74 -17.28 16.23 -41.49
CA VAL A 74 -17.80 17.60 -41.66
C VAL A 74 -16.64 18.60 -41.85
N PHE A 75 -15.49 18.36 -41.22
CA PHE A 75 -14.34 19.27 -41.31
C PHE A 75 -13.60 19.21 -42.65
N LEU A 76 -13.93 18.27 -43.55
CA LEU A 76 -13.42 18.26 -44.93
C LEU A 76 -14.03 19.38 -45.79
N PHE A 77 -15.25 19.79 -45.44
CA PHE A 77 -16.03 20.74 -46.21
C PHE A 77 -16.03 22.11 -45.54
N ARG A 78 -16.31 23.15 -46.32
CA ARG A 78 -16.55 24.50 -45.78
C ARG A 78 -18.03 24.61 -45.45
N GLU A 79 -18.35 24.42 -44.18
CA GLU A 79 -19.72 24.42 -43.68
C GLU A 79 -20.00 25.62 -42.75
N ASP A 80 -21.26 25.75 -42.34
CA ASP A 80 -21.69 26.71 -41.33
C ASP A 80 -21.38 26.26 -39.90
N PHE A 81 -21.54 27.17 -38.94
CA PHE A 81 -21.29 26.89 -37.52
C PHE A 81 -22.07 25.69 -36.99
N THR A 82 -23.34 25.55 -37.38
CA THR A 82 -24.22 24.48 -36.88
C THR A 82 -23.70 23.12 -37.28
N SER A 83 -23.29 22.97 -38.54
CA SER A 83 -22.72 21.74 -39.07
C SER A 83 -21.45 21.35 -38.31
N TYR A 84 -20.52 22.29 -38.11
CA TYR A 84 -19.32 22.01 -37.31
C TYR A 84 -19.64 21.67 -35.85
N LEU A 85 -20.68 22.26 -35.27
CA LEU A 85 -21.08 21.98 -33.89
C LEU A 85 -21.62 20.55 -33.76
N VAL A 86 -22.51 20.14 -34.68
CA VAL A 86 -23.01 18.77 -34.76
C VAL A 86 -21.84 17.80 -34.98
N GLY A 87 -20.96 18.09 -35.94
CA GLY A 87 -19.77 17.28 -36.20
C GLY A 87 -18.87 17.13 -34.97
N SER A 88 -18.64 18.22 -34.22
CA SER A 88 -17.85 18.23 -32.98
C SER A 88 -18.47 17.34 -31.90
N ILE A 89 -19.78 17.46 -31.68
CA ILE A 89 -20.50 16.64 -30.69
C ILE A 89 -20.44 15.16 -31.06
N VAL A 90 -20.71 14.84 -32.32
CA VAL A 90 -20.66 13.47 -32.85
C VAL A 90 -19.24 12.89 -32.71
N ALA A 91 -18.21 13.66 -33.08
CA ALA A 91 -16.82 13.24 -32.95
C ALA A 91 -16.39 13.01 -31.48
N GLY A 92 -16.91 13.83 -30.55
CA GLY A 92 -16.69 13.70 -29.12
C GLY A 92 -17.33 12.44 -28.52
N ILE A 93 -18.60 12.16 -28.85
CA ILE A 93 -19.31 10.94 -28.45
C ILE A 93 -18.58 9.69 -28.98
N GLY A 94 -18.16 9.70 -30.24
CA GLY A 94 -17.36 8.63 -30.83
C GLY A 94 -16.04 8.41 -30.09
N SER A 95 -15.33 9.50 -29.72
CA SER A 95 -14.09 9.45 -28.92
C SER A 95 -14.24 8.66 -27.63
N THR A 96 -15.24 9.05 -26.83
CA THR A 96 -15.45 8.46 -25.51
C THR A 96 -15.93 7.02 -25.63
N SER A 97 -16.74 6.71 -26.65
CA SER A 97 -17.18 5.34 -26.94
C SER A 97 -16.01 4.38 -27.18
N VAL A 98 -15.04 4.80 -28.01
CA VAL A 98 -13.81 4.03 -28.28
C VAL A 98 -12.98 3.88 -27.00
N SER A 99 -12.75 4.99 -26.28
CA SER A 99 -11.95 5.00 -25.05
C SER A 99 -12.55 4.09 -23.97
N LEU A 100 -13.88 4.10 -23.82
CA LEU A 100 -14.60 3.30 -22.83
C LEU A 100 -14.59 1.81 -23.22
N GLY A 101 -14.85 1.47 -24.48
CA GLY A 101 -14.78 0.09 -24.97
C GLY A 101 -13.41 -0.54 -24.76
N ILE A 102 -12.33 0.20 -25.05
CA ILE A 102 -10.94 -0.25 -24.82
C ILE A 102 -10.63 -0.34 -23.31
N LYS A 103 -11.06 0.64 -22.52
CA LYS A 103 -10.79 0.68 -21.07
C LYS A 103 -11.44 -0.48 -20.34
N THR A 104 -12.66 -0.87 -20.72
CA THR A 104 -13.39 -1.98 -20.10
C THR A 104 -12.67 -3.32 -20.29
N GLU A 105 -12.15 -3.60 -21.48
CA GLU A 105 -11.38 -4.84 -21.76
C GLU A 105 -10.04 -4.86 -21.04
N LEU A 106 -9.32 -3.73 -21.04
CA LEU A 106 -8.04 -3.62 -20.32
C LEU A 106 -8.18 -3.87 -18.82
N LEU A 107 -9.31 -3.49 -18.23
CA LEU A 107 -9.60 -3.72 -16.81
C LEU A 107 -10.10 -5.15 -16.55
N ALA A 108 -10.68 -5.83 -17.54
CA ALA A 108 -11.10 -7.23 -17.42
C ALA A 108 -9.91 -8.20 -17.39
N VAL A 109 -8.78 -7.85 -18.04
CA VAL A 109 -7.62 -8.74 -18.20
C VAL A 109 -6.60 -8.64 -17.04
N ALA A 110 -6.54 -7.53 -16.28
CA ALA A 110 -5.68 -7.48 -15.10
C ALA A 110 -5.94 -6.27 -14.19
N GLY A 111 -6.06 -6.54 -12.88
CA GLY A 111 -6.10 -5.55 -11.80
C GLY A 111 -4.74 -4.91 -11.45
N SER A 112 -3.75 -4.89 -12.35
CA SER A 112 -2.40 -4.43 -12.02
C SER A 112 -2.16 -2.95 -12.37
N ARG A 113 -1.56 -2.21 -11.42
CA ARG A 113 -1.15 -0.80 -11.56
C ARG A 113 -0.22 -0.55 -12.77
N LYS A 114 0.50 -1.60 -13.22
CA LYS A 114 1.44 -1.59 -14.35
C LYS A 114 0.77 -1.39 -15.72
N LEU A 115 -0.46 -1.86 -15.90
CA LEU A 115 -1.19 -1.69 -17.17
C LEU A 115 -1.80 -0.29 -17.32
N ILE A 116 -2.19 0.35 -16.21
CA ILE A 116 -2.69 1.72 -16.19
C ILE A 116 -1.60 2.70 -16.61
N SER A 117 -0.38 2.54 -16.09
CA SER A 117 0.77 3.36 -16.49
C SER A 117 1.18 3.12 -17.95
N LEU A 118 1.13 1.87 -18.42
CA LEU A 118 1.40 1.53 -19.83
C LEU A 118 0.39 2.18 -20.80
N ARG A 119 -0.90 2.24 -20.40
CA ARG A 119 -1.94 2.95 -21.16
C ARG A 119 -1.67 4.45 -21.23
N SER A 120 -1.30 5.08 -20.11
CA SER A 120 -0.95 6.50 -20.08
C SER A 120 0.25 6.79 -21.00
N ALA A 121 1.30 5.98 -20.91
CA ALA A 121 2.47 6.09 -21.78
C ALA A 121 2.09 5.93 -23.27
N ALA A 122 1.18 5.00 -23.60
CA ALA A 122 0.71 4.80 -24.97
C ALA A 122 -0.07 6.00 -25.53
N VAL A 123 -0.94 6.64 -24.72
CA VAL A 123 -1.67 7.85 -25.13
C VAL A 123 -0.69 9.00 -25.37
N ASN A 124 0.23 9.23 -24.44
CA ASN A 124 1.19 10.32 -24.52
C ASN A 124 2.21 10.11 -25.65
N SER A 125 2.55 8.86 -25.99
CA SER A 125 3.35 8.55 -27.19
C SER A 125 2.62 8.97 -28.48
N GLY A 126 1.30 8.80 -28.52
CA GLY A 126 0.49 9.30 -29.64
C GLY A 126 0.43 10.83 -29.71
N ALA A 127 0.37 11.50 -28.56
CA ALA A 127 0.43 12.97 -28.46
C ALA A 127 1.80 13.54 -28.85
N LEU A 128 2.87 12.76 -28.75
CA LEU A 128 4.21 13.13 -29.19
C LEU A 128 4.35 13.05 -30.72
N LEU A 129 3.86 11.96 -31.33
CA LEU A 129 4.03 11.71 -32.77
C LEU A 129 2.96 12.39 -33.64
N GLY A 130 1.73 12.49 -33.15
CA GLY A 130 0.58 13.03 -33.88
C GLY A 130 0.79 14.44 -34.43
N PRO A 131 1.15 15.44 -33.59
CA PRO A 131 1.35 16.80 -34.05
C PRO A 131 2.51 16.95 -35.04
N ALA A 132 3.55 16.12 -34.92
CA ALA A 132 4.67 16.13 -35.87
C ALA A 132 4.20 15.70 -37.28
N ILE A 133 3.45 14.60 -37.36
CA ILE A 133 2.86 14.12 -38.62
C ILE A 133 1.86 15.16 -39.16
N GLY A 134 1.02 15.72 -38.28
CA GLY A 134 0.04 16.75 -38.64
C GLY A 134 0.68 18.00 -39.22
N ALA A 135 1.76 18.50 -38.61
CA ALA A 135 2.50 19.68 -39.06
C ALA A 135 3.13 19.48 -40.45
N VAL A 136 3.65 18.27 -40.74
CA VAL A 136 4.21 17.92 -42.05
C VAL A 136 3.09 17.86 -43.11
N LEU A 137 2.00 17.14 -42.83
CA LEU A 137 0.87 17.03 -43.76
C LEU A 137 0.22 18.39 -44.05
N PHE A 138 0.11 19.25 -43.01
CA PHE A 138 -0.40 20.61 -43.14
C PHE A 138 0.41 21.43 -44.14
N GLN A 139 1.75 21.38 -44.07
CA GLN A 139 2.61 22.11 -45.00
C GLN A 139 2.54 21.59 -46.43
N LEU A 140 2.51 20.26 -46.60
CA LEU A 140 2.56 19.66 -47.93
C LEU A 140 1.23 19.79 -48.68
N THR A 141 0.11 19.69 -47.97
CA THR A 141 -1.20 19.41 -48.59
C THR A 141 -2.40 20.08 -47.92
N GLY A 142 -2.20 20.82 -46.83
CA GLY A 142 -3.27 21.53 -46.11
C GLY A 142 -4.09 20.69 -45.13
N PHE A 143 -5.01 21.32 -44.41
CA PHE A 143 -5.78 20.72 -43.31
C PHE A 143 -6.71 19.58 -43.74
N ASN A 144 -7.32 19.66 -44.92
CA ASN A 144 -8.25 18.63 -45.41
C ASN A 144 -7.58 17.26 -45.54
N THR A 145 -6.30 17.21 -45.91
CA THR A 145 -5.53 15.97 -45.99
C THR A 145 -5.29 15.35 -44.61
N ILE A 146 -5.17 16.17 -43.57
CA ILE A 146 -5.05 15.70 -42.18
C ILE A 146 -6.35 15.02 -41.75
N ILE A 147 -7.50 15.62 -42.06
CA ILE A 147 -8.80 15.02 -41.76
C ILE A 147 -8.98 13.74 -42.58
N ALA A 148 -8.67 13.74 -43.88
CA ALA A 148 -8.75 12.54 -44.72
C ALA A 148 -7.86 11.40 -44.20
N ALA A 149 -6.61 11.70 -43.84
CA ALA A 149 -5.69 10.75 -43.22
C ALA A 149 -6.24 10.24 -41.87
N SER A 150 -6.91 11.09 -41.11
CA SER A 150 -7.55 10.70 -39.84
C SER A 150 -8.71 9.73 -40.07
N LEU A 151 -9.55 9.97 -41.08
CA LEU A 151 -10.65 9.08 -41.45
C LEU A 151 -10.13 7.71 -41.92
N ILE A 152 -9.09 7.70 -42.76
CA ILE A 152 -8.42 6.46 -43.21
C ILE A 152 -7.85 5.70 -41.99
N SER A 153 -7.19 6.39 -41.07
CA SER A 153 -6.66 5.78 -39.84
C SER A 153 -7.76 5.15 -38.99
N TYR A 154 -8.90 5.82 -38.79
CA TYR A 154 -10.04 5.25 -38.06
C TYR A 154 -10.68 4.07 -38.79
N LEU A 155 -10.75 4.10 -40.12
CA LEU A 155 -11.22 2.97 -40.92
C LEU A 155 -10.30 1.75 -40.77
N ILE A 156 -8.99 1.94 -40.93
CA ILE A 156 -7.99 0.86 -40.75
C ILE A 156 -8.09 0.31 -39.33
N MET A 157 -8.20 1.18 -38.32
CA MET A 157 -8.34 0.77 -36.93
C MET A 157 -9.64 -0.02 -36.71
N GLY A 158 -10.74 0.36 -37.36
CA GLY A 158 -12.01 -0.36 -37.34
C GLY A 158 -11.88 -1.76 -37.93
N VAL A 159 -11.22 -1.89 -39.08
CA VAL A 159 -10.94 -3.18 -39.74
C VAL A 159 -10.08 -4.05 -38.81
N VAL A 160 -8.99 -3.53 -38.27
CA VAL A 160 -8.12 -4.27 -37.33
C VAL A 160 -8.91 -4.76 -36.12
N VAL A 161 -9.73 -3.90 -35.50
CA VAL A 161 -10.56 -4.28 -34.33
C VAL A 161 -11.60 -5.33 -34.70
N ALA A 162 -12.16 -5.28 -35.91
CA ALA A 162 -13.12 -6.28 -36.36
C ALA A 162 -12.51 -7.68 -36.40
N PHE A 163 -11.23 -7.80 -36.81
CA PHE A 163 -10.50 -9.06 -36.87
C PHE A 163 -9.86 -9.49 -35.54
N LEU A 164 -9.66 -8.57 -34.59
CA LEU A 164 -9.19 -8.91 -33.25
C LEU A 164 -10.27 -9.69 -32.49
N ARG A 165 -9.89 -10.84 -31.90
CA ARG A 165 -10.74 -11.55 -30.94
C ARG A 165 -10.68 -10.79 -29.63
N PHE A 166 -11.82 -10.23 -29.25
CA PHE A 166 -12.05 -9.79 -27.88
C PHE A 166 -12.59 -11.05 -27.20
N GLU A 167 -11.91 -11.54 -26.16
CA GLU A 167 -12.50 -12.57 -25.33
C GLU A 167 -13.80 -12.00 -24.77
N SER A 168 -14.94 -12.52 -25.23
CA SER A 168 -16.20 -12.13 -24.62
C SER A 168 -16.09 -12.49 -23.14
N SER A 169 -16.17 -11.50 -22.24
CA SER A 169 -16.56 -11.75 -20.85
C SER A 169 -18.04 -12.17 -20.79
N GLY A 170 -18.38 -13.17 -21.59
CA GLY A 170 -19.68 -13.74 -21.83
C GLY A 170 -19.55 -15.23 -21.67
N GLY A 171 -19.33 -15.68 -20.43
CA GLY A 171 -19.35 -17.10 -20.12
C GLY A 171 -18.61 -17.52 -18.86
N THR A 172 -18.82 -16.89 -17.70
CA THR A 172 -18.73 -17.51 -16.34
C THR A 172 -18.91 -16.47 -15.21
N LEU A 173 -19.97 -15.68 -15.25
CA LEU A 173 -20.49 -14.97 -14.05
C LEU A 173 -21.99 -15.22 -13.85
N GLN A 174 -22.48 -16.39 -14.28
CA GLN A 174 -23.67 -17.01 -13.71
C GLN A 174 -23.24 -18.12 -12.73
N GLY A 175 -22.48 -17.73 -11.70
CA GLY A 175 -22.60 -18.43 -10.43
C GLY A 175 -23.97 -18.08 -9.87
N LYS A 176 -24.76 -19.08 -9.48
CA LYS A 176 -26.02 -18.94 -8.74
C LYS A 176 -25.77 -18.28 -7.36
N GLY A 177 -25.32 -17.04 -7.35
CA GLY A 177 -25.44 -16.15 -6.20
C GLY A 177 -26.85 -15.59 -6.23
N LYS A 178 -27.62 -15.83 -5.16
CA LYS A 178 -28.95 -15.26 -4.95
C LYS A 178 -28.99 -13.82 -5.45
N HIS A 179 -30.01 -13.50 -6.25
CA HIS A 179 -30.42 -12.13 -6.51
C HIS A 179 -30.47 -11.38 -5.18
N SER A 180 -29.45 -10.57 -4.92
CA SER A 180 -29.52 -9.53 -3.89
C SER A 180 -30.49 -8.50 -4.42
N GLU A 181 -31.56 -8.26 -3.66
CA GLU A 181 -32.63 -7.33 -4.01
C GLU A 181 -32.07 -5.96 -4.44
N PRO A 182 -32.68 -5.31 -5.44
CA PRO A 182 -32.29 -3.96 -5.84
C PRO A 182 -32.77 -2.95 -4.77
N GLY A 183 -31.95 -2.68 -3.75
CA GLY A 183 -32.33 -1.69 -2.74
C GLY A 183 -31.33 -1.33 -1.62
N GLN A 184 -30.28 -2.12 -1.36
CA GLN A 184 -29.47 -1.95 -0.14
C GLN A 184 -28.12 -1.22 -0.31
N ASP A 185 -27.86 -0.58 -1.45
CA ASP A 185 -26.72 0.34 -1.57
C ASP A 185 -27.13 1.74 -1.09
N GLY A 186 -26.70 2.14 0.11
CA GLY A 186 -26.89 3.50 0.63
C GLY A 186 -26.44 4.60 -0.37
N PRO A 187 -26.97 5.83 -0.25
CA PRO A 187 -26.80 6.89 -1.25
C PRO A 187 -25.32 7.26 -1.48
N LEU A 188 -24.97 7.56 -2.74
CA LEU A 188 -23.62 8.04 -3.13
C LEU A 188 -23.21 9.28 -2.31
N PHE A 189 -24.19 10.12 -1.95
CA PHE A 189 -24.04 11.24 -1.06
C PHE A 189 -24.59 10.88 0.33
N SER A 190 -23.79 10.20 1.14
CA SER A 190 -24.06 10.06 2.57
C SER A 190 -23.59 11.31 3.33
N GLU A 191 -24.07 11.52 4.56
CA GLU A 191 -23.69 12.67 5.38
C GLU A 191 -22.15 12.82 5.53
N LYS A 192 -21.44 11.69 5.63
CA LYS A 192 -19.97 11.62 5.74
C LYS A 192 -19.24 11.84 4.41
N THR A 193 -19.82 11.43 3.28
CA THR A 193 -19.16 11.46 1.95
C THR A 193 -19.54 12.66 1.09
N ARG A 194 -20.65 13.33 1.40
CA ARG A 194 -21.19 14.45 0.61
C ARG A 194 -20.17 15.57 0.42
N LYS A 195 -19.55 16.04 1.49
CA LYS A 195 -18.59 17.16 1.42
C LYS A 195 -17.29 16.79 0.68
N PRO A 196 -16.63 15.64 0.96
CA PRO A 196 -15.48 15.20 0.18
C PRO A 196 -15.77 15.01 -1.31
N ILE A 197 -16.91 14.41 -1.67
CA ILE A 197 -17.29 14.22 -3.08
C ILE A 197 -17.51 15.57 -3.76
N LEU A 198 -18.21 16.50 -3.13
CA LEU A 198 -18.40 17.84 -3.70
C LEU A 198 -17.06 18.57 -3.90
N VAL A 199 -16.12 18.49 -2.96
CA VAL A 199 -14.79 19.07 -3.13
C VAL A 199 -14.06 18.42 -4.30
N LEU A 200 -14.08 17.09 -4.42
CA LEU A 200 -13.50 16.38 -5.56
C LEU A 200 -14.11 16.84 -6.88
N LEU A 201 -15.44 16.89 -6.98
CA LEU A 201 -16.13 17.32 -8.20
C LEU A 201 -15.80 18.77 -8.57
N THR A 202 -15.66 19.66 -7.59
CA THR A 202 -15.24 21.04 -7.84
C THR A 202 -13.78 21.12 -8.32
N LEU A 203 -12.88 20.30 -7.77
CA LEU A 203 -11.49 20.23 -8.24
C LEU A 203 -11.41 19.66 -9.66
N VAL A 204 -12.18 18.61 -9.95
CA VAL A 204 -12.33 18.04 -11.30
C VAL A 204 -12.85 19.10 -12.27
N ALA A 205 -13.90 19.83 -11.89
CA ALA A 205 -14.44 20.91 -12.69
C ALA A 205 -13.38 21.98 -12.95
N ALA A 206 -12.67 22.46 -11.92
CA ALA A 206 -11.62 23.46 -12.06
C ALA A 206 -10.50 23.00 -12.99
N TYR A 207 -10.04 21.76 -12.86
CA TYR A 207 -8.99 21.21 -13.72
C TYR A 207 -9.43 21.14 -15.19
N TRP A 208 -10.59 20.53 -15.49
CA TRP A 208 -11.06 20.39 -16.87
C TRP A 208 -11.46 21.71 -17.51
N PHE A 209 -11.97 22.65 -16.70
CA PHE A 209 -12.23 24.01 -17.13
C PHE A 209 -10.94 24.71 -17.55
N ALA A 210 -9.88 24.64 -16.74
CA ALA A 210 -8.55 25.14 -17.09
C ALA A 210 -7.93 24.41 -18.30
N TYR A 211 -8.08 23.08 -18.35
CA TYR A 211 -7.53 22.25 -19.42
C TYR A 211 -8.14 22.57 -20.78
N SER A 212 -9.44 22.83 -20.85
CA SER A 212 -10.11 23.18 -22.10
C SER A 212 -9.53 24.43 -22.77
N GLN A 213 -8.99 25.36 -21.99
CA GLN A 213 -8.39 26.60 -22.49
C GLN A 213 -7.12 26.35 -23.29
N TRP A 214 -6.36 25.30 -22.95
CA TRP A 214 -5.15 24.91 -23.68
C TRP A 214 -5.42 24.78 -25.18
N ASN A 215 -6.53 24.14 -25.55
CA ASN A 215 -6.88 23.88 -26.94
C ASN A 215 -7.26 25.14 -27.74
N VAL A 216 -7.55 26.26 -27.06
CA VAL A 216 -7.90 27.54 -27.70
C VAL A 216 -6.73 28.52 -27.60
N LEU A 217 -6.18 28.72 -26.40
CA LEU A 217 -5.13 29.71 -26.15
C LEU A 217 -3.81 29.31 -26.79
N MET A 218 -3.38 28.05 -26.62
CA MET A 218 -2.06 27.64 -27.04
C MET A 218 -1.85 27.83 -28.55
N PRO A 219 -2.74 27.36 -29.46
CA PRO A 219 -2.53 27.55 -30.90
C PRO A 219 -2.45 29.03 -31.31
N LEU A 220 -3.25 29.88 -30.67
CA LEU A 220 -3.32 31.32 -30.98
C LEU A 220 -2.08 32.07 -30.46
N THR A 221 -1.69 31.84 -29.21
CA THR A 221 -0.52 32.50 -28.61
C THR A 221 0.79 31.99 -29.20
N ALA A 222 0.88 30.69 -29.54
CA ALA A 222 2.03 30.14 -30.24
C ALA A 222 2.21 30.75 -31.63
N LYS A 223 1.13 30.86 -32.42
CA LYS A 223 1.19 31.53 -33.73
C LYS A 223 1.61 32.99 -33.58
N GLN A 224 1.04 33.69 -32.60
CA GLN A 224 1.34 35.11 -32.39
C GLN A 224 2.78 35.35 -31.91
N ALA A 225 3.33 34.46 -31.09
CA ALA A 225 4.68 34.60 -30.53
C ALA A 225 5.79 34.17 -31.49
N PHE A 226 5.54 33.16 -32.34
CA PHE A 226 6.55 32.54 -33.22
C PHE A 226 6.30 32.77 -34.71
N GLY A 227 5.18 33.40 -35.09
CA GLY A 227 4.88 33.79 -36.47
C GLY A 227 4.52 32.64 -37.41
N THR A 228 4.32 31.42 -36.91
CA THR A 228 4.02 30.23 -37.73
C THR A 228 2.90 29.38 -37.13
N ASP A 229 2.03 28.84 -37.98
CA ASP A 229 0.95 27.91 -37.59
C ASP A 229 1.51 26.62 -36.96
N GLN A 230 2.74 26.25 -37.32
CA GLN A 230 3.41 25.06 -36.80
C GLN A 230 3.83 25.18 -35.34
N ALA A 231 3.96 26.40 -34.80
CA ALA A 231 4.39 26.61 -33.42
C ALA A 231 3.45 25.90 -32.43
N SER A 232 2.15 25.84 -32.75
CA SER A 232 1.17 25.05 -32.00
C SER A 232 1.61 23.58 -31.86
N SER A 233 2.02 22.97 -32.97
CA SER A 233 2.43 21.56 -32.98
C SER A 233 3.69 21.32 -32.15
N TRP A 234 4.66 22.24 -32.16
CA TRP A 234 5.88 22.15 -31.33
C TRP A 234 5.55 22.07 -29.83
N PHE A 235 4.58 22.86 -29.37
CA PHE A 235 4.21 22.90 -27.96
C PHE A 235 3.37 21.70 -27.50
N TYR A 236 2.53 21.13 -28.36
CA TYR A 236 1.89 19.83 -28.07
C TYR A 236 2.93 18.70 -27.97
N ILE A 237 3.95 18.69 -28.86
CA ILE A 237 5.07 17.73 -28.79
C ILE A 237 5.84 17.92 -27.48
N ALA A 238 6.18 19.16 -27.12
CA ALA A 238 6.88 19.49 -25.89
C ALA A 238 6.10 19.05 -24.65
N ASN A 239 4.78 19.30 -24.60
CA ASN A 239 3.91 18.84 -23.52
C ASN A 239 3.99 17.31 -23.36
N ALA A 240 3.80 16.57 -24.47
CA ALA A 240 3.85 15.11 -24.45
C ALA A 240 5.22 14.56 -24.01
N ALA A 241 6.31 15.15 -24.49
CA ALA A 241 7.67 14.77 -24.12
C ALA A 241 7.95 14.99 -22.62
N LEU A 242 7.54 16.15 -22.10
CA LEU A 242 7.68 16.49 -20.68
C LEU A 242 6.87 15.55 -19.80
N ILE A 243 5.62 15.21 -20.17
CA ILE A 243 4.82 14.24 -19.42
C ILE A 243 5.53 12.88 -19.43
N LEU A 244 5.95 12.37 -20.59
CA LEU A 244 6.62 11.06 -20.68
C LEU A 244 7.93 11.01 -19.87
N GLY A 245 8.73 12.08 -19.89
CA GLY A 245 10.01 12.14 -19.19
C GLY A 245 9.89 12.33 -17.67
N PHE A 246 8.96 13.18 -17.22
CA PHE A 246 8.88 13.58 -15.81
C PHE A 246 7.80 12.86 -15.00
N GLN A 247 6.76 12.29 -15.62
CA GLN A 247 5.61 11.74 -14.89
C GLN A 247 6.00 10.68 -13.86
N TYR A 248 6.88 9.74 -14.21
CA TYR A 248 7.31 8.69 -13.27
C TYR A 248 8.23 9.23 -12.15
N LEU A 249 9.27 9.99 -12.53
CA LEU A 249 10.24 10.54 -11.58
C LEU A 249 9.56 11.45 -10.55
N LEU A 250 8.66 12.31 -11.01
CA LEU A 250 8.09 13.37 -10.17
C LEU A 250 7.02 12.82 -9.22
N LEU A 251 6.08 12.00 -9.70
CA LEU A 251 5.00 11.44 -8.86
C LEU A 251 5.47 10.29 -7.96
N VAL A 252 6.33 9.40 -8.46
CA VAL A 252 6.70 8.17 -7.72
C VAL A 252 7.91 8.39 -6.84
N HIS A 253 8.97 9.03 -7.35
CA HIS A 253 10.24 9.14 -6.64
C HIS A 253 10.29 10.40 -5.76
N LEU A 254 10.00 11.57 -6.33
CA LEU A 254 10.14 12.85 -5.62
C LEU A 254 8.97 13.16 -4.68
N LEU A 255 7.74 12.89 -5.11
CA LEU A 255 6.52 13.30 -4.38
C LEU A 255 5.74 12.14 -3.77
N GLY A 256 6.22 10.89 -3.88
CA GLY A 256 5.51 9.69 -3.40
C GLY A 256 5.25 9.65 -1.88
N ARG A 257 5.96 10.50 -1.11
CA ARG A 257 5.79 10.65 0.35
C ARG A 257 4.80 11.75 0.74
N LEU A 258 4.29 12.53 -0.21
CA LEU A 258 3.39 13.65 0.07
C LEU A 258 1.92 13.21 0.05
N LYS A 259 1.09 13.84 0.90
CA LYS A 259 -0.37 13.66 0.87
C LYS A 259 -0.97 14.23 -0.43
N SER A 260 -2.04 13.61 -0.94
CA SER A 260 -2.73 14.03 -2.18
C SER A 260 -3.09 15.52 -2.20
N ALA A 261 -3.50 16.09 -1.06
CA ALA A 261 -3.80 17.53 -0.95
C ALA A 261 -2.59 18.45 -1.20
N ARG A 262 -1.36 18.03 -0.86
CA ARG A 262 -0.13 18.80 -1.16
C ARG A 262 0.23 18.69 -2.63
N ILE A 263 0.05 17.51 -3.23
CA ILE A 263 0.29 17.29 -4.65
C ILE A 263 -0.68 18.12 -5.49
N LEU A 264 -1.97 18.13 -5.12
CA LEU A 264 -2.98 18.99 -5.75
C LEU A 264 -2.66 20.48 -5.58
N LEU A 265 -2.18 20.90 -4.41
CA LEU A 265 -1.75 22.29 -4.19
C LEU A 265 -0.60 22.70 -5.13
N LEU A 266 0.42 21.85 -5.26
CA LEU A 266 1.55 22.09 -6.19
C LEU A 266 1.09 22.07 -7.65
N GLY A 267 0.19 21.15 -8.00
CA GLY A 267 -0.36 21.03 -9.34
C GLY A 267 -1.21 22.24 -9.75
N PHE A 268 -2.21 22.62 -8.94
CA PHE A 268 -3.01 23.81 -9.21
C PHE A 268 -2.20 25.11 -9.06
N GLY A 269 -1.19 25.15 -8.20
CA GLY A 269 -0.21 26.23 -8.13
C GLY A 269 0.58 26.39 -9.42
N SER A 270 0.99 25.28 -10.03
CA SER A 270 1.67 25.28 -11.33
C SER A 270 0.74 25.73 -12.45
N LEU A 271 -0.51 25.23 -12.50
CA LEU A 271 -1.51 25.72 -13.47
C LEU A 271 -1.72 27.23 -13.33
N PHE A 272 -1.90 27.73 -12.09
CA PHE A 272 -2.05 29.15 -11.82
C PHE A 272 -0.84 29.96 -12.31
N ALA A 273 0.38 29.51 -12.00
CA ALA A 273 1.60 30.18 -12.45
C ALA A 273 1.69 30.24 -13.99
N GLY A 274 1.32 29.15 -14.68
CA GLY A 274 1.27 29.14 -16.14
C GLY A 274 0.31 30.20 -16.69
N PHE A 275 -0.94 30.21 -16.23
CA PHE A 275 -1.92 31.19 -16.67
C PHE A 275 -1.54 32.63 -16.27
N LEU A 276 -0.81 32.81 -15.17
CA LEU A 276 -0.33 34.14 -14.75
C LEU A 276 0.72 34.66 -15.71
N VAL A 277 1.68 33.82 -16.09
CA VAL A 277 2.71 34.19 -17.07
C VAL A 277 2.07 34.61 -18.39
N LEU A 278 1.07 33.85 -18.87
CA LEU A 278 0.37 34.16 -20.10
C LEU A 278 -0.53 35.41 -19.99
N ALA A 279 -1.09 35.67 -18.80
CA ALA A 279 -1.86 36.89 -18.51
C ALA A 279 -0.99 38.16 -18.57
N LEU A 280 0.27 38.06 -18.15
CA LEU A 280 1.23 39.17 -18.14
C LEU A 280 1.86 39.45 -19.52
N GLY A 281 1.85 38.47 -20.42
CA GLY A 281 2.28 38.65 -21.80
C GLY A 281 2.35 37.34 -22.60
N TRP A 282 2.43 37.46 -23.92
CA TRP A 282 2.49 36.32 -24.86
C TRP A 282 3.77 36.35 -25.70
N THR A 283 4.88 36.80 -25.11
CA THR A 283 6.21 36.69 -25.75
C THR A 283 6.62 35.22 -25.86
N ALA A 284 7.57 34.90 -26.75
CA ALA A 284 8.07 33.53 -26.90
C ALA A 284 8.50 32.87 -25.56
N PRO A 285 9.24 33.56 -24.66
CA PRO A 285 9.55 33.01 -23.33
C PRO A 285 8.31 32.77 -22.46
N ALA A 286 7.31 33.65 -22.51
CA ALA A 286 6.09 33.51 -21.73
C ALA A 286 5.26 32.30 -22.20
N VAL A 287 5.17 32.06 -23.51
CA VAL A 287 4.50 30.88 -24.08
C VAL A 287 5.25 29.60 -23.67
N ILE A 288 6.59 29.57 -23.75
CA ILE A 288 7.38 28.41 -23.30
C ILE A 288 7.14 28.13 -21.80
N ALA A 289 7.21 29.16 -20.97
CA ALA A 289 6.98 29.03 -19.53
C ALA A 289 5.54 28.58 -19.22
N TYR A 290 4.53 29.09 -19.93
CA TYR A 290 3.15 28.62 -19.83
C TYR A 290 3.06 27.11 -20.07
N VAL A 291 3.69 26.60 -21.14
CA VAL A 291 3.70 25.16 -21.43
C VAL A 291 4.33 24.38 -20.30
N VAL A 292 5.52 24.76 -19.82
CA VAL A 292 6.19 24.04 -18.73
C VAL A 292 5.33 23.98 -17.47
N PHE A 293 4.78 25.11 -17.03
CA PHE A 293 3.93 25.17 -15.84
C PHE A 293 2.61 24.43 -16.02
N PHE A 294 1.99 24.53 -17.20
CA PHE A 294 0.77 23.81 -17.52
C PHE A 294 1.01 22.30 -17.51
N THR A 295 2.11 21.83 -18.13
CA THR A 295 2.50 20.42 -18.15
C THR A 295 2.75 19.88 -16.74
N LEU A 296 3.47 20.63 -15.90
CA LEU A 296 3.68 20.27 -14.50
C LEU A 296 2.34 20.15 -13.75
N GLY A 297 1.45 21.12 -13.96
CA GLY A 297 0.10 21.09 -13.41
C GLY A 297 -0.72 19.88 -13.86
N GLU A 298 -0.75 19.60 -15.16
CA GLU A 298 -1.42 18.44 -15.75
C GLU A 298 -0.90 17.12 -15.19
N THR A 299 0.42 16.97 -15.14
CA THR A 299 1.11 15.76 -14.66
C THR A 299 0.78 15.48 -13.20
N LEU A 300 0.60 16.52 -12.38
CA LEU A 300 0.29 16.38 -10.96
C LEU A 300 -1.20 16.20 -10.68
N VAL A 301 -2.06 17.04 -11.29
CA VAL A 301 -3.47 17.13 -10.90
C VAL A 301 -4.26 15.92 -11.38
N SER A 302 -4.16 15.54 -12.67
CA SER A 302 -5.03 14.50 -13.24
C SER A 302 -4.91 13.15 -12.53
N PRO A 303 -3.70 12.58 -12.31
CA PRO A 303 -3.57 11.30 -11.62
C PRO A 303 -4.01 11.36 -10.16
N THR A 304 -3.76 12.48 -9.46
CA THR A 304 -4.14 12.63 -8.05
C THR A 304 -5.65 12.80 -7.86
N LEU A 305 -6.38 13.38 -8.84
CA LEU A 305 -7.84 13.41 -8.81
C LEU A 305 -8.44 12.01 -8.96
N ASP A 306 -7.92 11.19 -9.87
CA ASP A 306 -8.35 9.79 -10.04
C ASP A 306 -8.07 8.97 -8.78
N GLU A 307 -6.89 9.16 -8.16
CA GLU A 307 -6.55 8.53 -6.89
C GLU A 307 -7.51 8.96 -5.77
N THR A 308 -7.79 10.26 -5.65
CA THR A 308 -8.71 10.79 -4.64
C THR A 308 -10.12 10.24 -4.82
N ALA A 309 -10.60 10.11 -6.07
CA ALA A 309 -11.87 9.48 -6.39
C ALA A 309 -11.91 8.01 -5.91
N SER A 310 -10.85 7.25 -6.18
CA SER A 310 -10.77 5.85 -5.77
C SER A 310 -10.79 5.66 -4.25
N ARG A 311 -10.14 6.55 -3.50
CA ARG A 311 -10.10 6.52 -2.03
C ARG A 311 -11.44 6.87 -1.38
N LEU A 312 -12.32 7.61 -2.08
CA LEU A 312 -13.61 8.05 -1.53
C LEU A 312 -14.74 7.03 -1.71
N SER A 313 -14.63 6.08 -2.63
CA SER A 313 -15.68 5.09 -2.89
C SER A 313 -15.29 3.69 -2.42
N LEU A 314 -15.88 3.27 -1.31
CA LEU A 314 -15.72 1.94 -0.71
C LEU A 314 -16.70 0.95 -1.37
N GLY A 315 -16.45 0.59 -2.63
CA GLY A 315 -17.22 -0.44 -3.33
C GLY A 315 -17.30 -0.27 -4.85
N HIS A 316 -17.17 -1.39 -5.58
CA HIS A 316 -17.09 -1.44 -7.04
C HIS A 316 -18.27 -0.74 -7.76
N LYS A 317 -19.51 -0.92 -7.27
CA LYS A 317 -20.71 -0.27 -7.84
C LYS A 317 -20.75 1.26 -7.61
N ARG A 318 -20.23 1.74 -6.47
CA ARG A 318 -20.19 3.18 -6.13
C ARG A 318 -19.08 3.90 -6.89
N LEU A 319 -17.93 3.24 -7.09
CA LEU A 319 -16.81 3.73 -7.88
C LEU A 319 -17.24 4.03 -9.33
N GLY A 320 -18.03 3.13 -9.95
CA GLY A 320 -18.59 3.33 -11.30
C GLY A 320 -19.52 4.55 -11.39
N LYS A 321 -20.41 4.75 -10.41
CA LYS A 321 -21.30 5.93 -10.34
C LYS A 321 -20.50 7.23 -10.17
N LEU A 322 -19.47 7.22 -9.31
CA LEU A 322 -18.62 8.39 -9.07
C LEU A 322 -17.81 8.76 -10.32
N PHE A 323 -17.18 7.81 -11.00
CA PHE A 323 -16.47 8.08 -12.26
C PHE A 323 -17.40 8.53 -13.38
N GLY A 324 -18.64 8.04 -13.40
CA GLY A 324 -19.69 8.55 -14.28
C GLY A 324 -19.96 10.05 -14.03
N LEU A 325 -20.16 10.44 -12.78
CA LEU A 325 -20.39 11.83 -12.39
C LEU A 325 -19.16 12.72 -12.64
N ILE A 326 -17.95 12.22 -12.37
CA ILE A 326 -16.69 12.88 -12.73
C ILE A 326 -16.65 13.14 -14.23
N GLY A 327 -17.00 12.16 -15.07
CA GLY A 327 -17.09 12.33 -16.51
C GLY A 327 -18.06 13.44 -16.91
N THR A 328 -19.28 13.45 -16.37
CA THR A 328 -20.27 14.49 -16.68
C THR A 328 -19.80 15.90 -16.27
N ILE A 329 -19.24 16.05 -15.08
CA ILE A 329 -18.71 17.33 -14.59
C ILE A 329 -17.51 17.78 -15.42
N SER A 330 -16.60 16.86 -15.74
CA SER A 330 -15.43 17.13 -16.60
C SER A 330 -15.86 17.64 -17.98
N GLY A 331 -16.89 17.02 -18.56
CA GLY A 331 -17.41 17.41 -19.86
C GLY A 331 -18.09 18.78 -19.85
N ALA A 332 -18.97 19.02 -18.86
CA ALA A 332 -19.62 20.32 -18.70
C ALA A 332 -18.61 21.46 -18.46
N ALA A 333 -17.61 21.21 -17.61
CA ALA A 333 -16.52 22.14 -17.35
C ALA A 333 -15.68 22.42 -18.61
N SER A 334 -15.42 21.41 -19.43
CA SER A 334 -14.65 21.57 -20.67
C SER A 334 -15.38 22.44 -21.71
N VAL A 335 -16.70 22.24 -21.88
CA VAL A 335 -17.52 23.07 -22.77
C VAL A 335 -17.58 24.50 -22.26
N ALA A 336 -17.84 24.69 -20.97
CA ALA A 336 -17.93 26.02 -20.37
C ALA A 336 -16.60 26.79 -20.46
N GLY A 337 -15.48 26.11 -20.17
CA GLY A 337 -14.15 26.73 -20.23
C GLY A 337 -13.76 27.12 -21.65
N GLY A 338 -13.98 26.25 -22.63
CA GLY A 338 -13.73 26.55 -24.05
C GLY A 338 -14.58 27.71 -24.57
N ALA A 339 -15.88 27.70 -24.27
CA ALA A 339 -16.82 28.75 -24.68
C ALA A 339 -16.48 30.11 -24.05
N LEU A 340 -16.22 30.16 -22.73
CA LEU A 340 -15.90 31.40 -22.03
C LEU A 340 -14.57 31.99 -22.51
N THR A 341 -13.57 31.14 -22.72
CA THR A 341 -12.27 31.55 -23.27
C THR A 341 -12.42 32.18 -24.65
N GLY A 342 -13.18 31.53 -25.54
CA GLY A 342 -13.44 32.05 -26.87
C GLY A 342 -14.20 33.38 -26.85
N TRP A 343 -15.20 33.52 -25.97
CA TRP A 343 -15.98 34.74 -25.83
C TRP A 343 -15.14 35.93 -25.33
N ILE A 344 -14.34 35.74 -24.27
CA ILE A 344 -13.45 36.79 -23.75
C ILE A 344 -12.43 37.19 -24.81
N LEU A 345 -11.86 36.22 -25.52
CA LEU A 345 -10.87 36.50 -26.55
C LEU A 345 -11.48 37.27 -27.73
N SER A 346 -12.74 36.99 -28.08
CA SER A 346 -13.49 37.74 -29.08
C SER A 346 -13.88 39.15 -28.62
N ALA A 347 -14.16 39.35 -27.34
CA ALA A 347 -14.60 40.65 -26.81
C ALA A 347 -13.43 41.59 -26.52
N ALA A 348 -12.31 41.06 -26.02
CA ALA A 348 -11.18 41.85 -25.55
C ALA A 348 -9.98 41.88 -26.50
N GLY A 349 -9.91 40.97 -27.48
CA GLY A 349 -8.83 40.90 -28.47
C GLY A 349 -7.44 40.55 -27.91
N ALA A 350 -7.32 40.27 -26.60
CA ALA A 350 -6.05 40.03 -25.93
C ALA A 350 -6.04 38.66 -25.22
N PRO A 351 -5.11 37.75 -25.56
CA PRO A 351 -4.93 36.45 -24.89
C PRO A 351 -4.73 36.56 -23.37
N GLY A 352 -4.18 37.68 -22.90
CA GLY A 352 -3.95 37.92 -21.47
C GLY A 352 -5.24 37.94 -20.65
N LEU A 353 -6.31 38.57 -21.16
CA LEU A 353 -7.61 38.60 -20.48
C LEU A 353 -8.30 37.23 -20.49
N ALA A 354 -8.17 36.47 -21.57
CA ALA A 354 -8.70 35.10 -21.65
C ALA A 354 -7.97 34.13 -20.68
N SER A 355 -6.73 34.43 -20.30
CA SER A 355 -5.95 33.67 -19.31
C SER A 355 -6.44 33.86 -17.86
N THR A 356 -7.19 34.94 -17.57
CA THR A 356 -7.76 35.20 -16.23
C THR A 356 -8.78 34.14 -15.79
N VAL A 357 -9.43 33.49 -16.75
CA VAL A 357 -10.35 32.37 -16.52
C VAL A 357 -9.59 31.15 -15.97
N GLY A 358 -8.38 30.89 -16.46
CA GLY A 358 -7.50 29.84 -15.94
C GLY A 358 -6.92 30.17 -14.56
N LEU A 359 -6.65 31.46 -14.29
CA LEU A 359 -6.28 31.93 -12.95
C LEU A 359 -7.38 31.69 -11.93
N LEU A 360 -8.65 31.90 -12.28
CA LEU A 360 -9.79 31.63 -11.42
C LEU A 360 -9.87 30.14 -11.08
N ALA A 361 -9.75 29.26 -12.07
CA ALA A 361 -9.74 27.82 -11.89
C ALA A 361 -8.57 27.34 -11.01
N GLY A 362 -7.36 27.84 -11.27
CA GLY A 362 -6.18 27.58 -10.43
C GLY A 362 -6.37 28.03 -8.98
N SER A 363 -6.95 29.22 -8.77
CA SER A 363 -7.22 29.78 -7.43
C SER A 363 -8.21 28.93 -6.63
N ILE A 364 -9.29 28.48 -7.28
CA ILE A 364 -10.27 27.57 -6.66
C ILE A 364 -9.58 26.26 -6.25
N GLY A 365 -8.74 25.71 -7.14
CA GLY A 365 -7.96 24.50 -6.88
C GLY A 365 -7.02 24.66 -5.67
N ILE A 366 -6.28 25.77 -5.59
CA ILE A 366 -5.39 26.10 -4.48
C ILE A 366 -6.17 26.22 -3.16
N LEU A 367 -7.26 27.01 -3.14
CA LEU A 367 -8.06 27.25 -1.93
C LEU A 367 -8.66 25.95 -1.36
N LEU A 368 -9.18 25.09 -2.23
CA LEU A 368 -9.74 23.79 -1.83
C LEU A 368 -8.65 22.82 -1.37
N SER A 369 -7.48 22.83 -2.02
CA SER A 369 -6.32 22.03 -1.61
C SER A 369 -5.80 22.45 -0.23
N ILE A 370 -5.69 23.75 0.05
CA ILE A 370 -5.32 24.29 1.38
C ILE A 370 -6.35 23.91 2.44
N ARG A 371 -7.65 24.02 2.14
CA ARG A 371 -8.72 23.56 3.05
C ARG A 371 -8.63 22.05 3.32
N GLY A 372 -8.23 21.27 2.32
CA GLY A 372 -7.93 19.84 2.47
C GLY A 372 -6.74 19.57 3.39
N LEU A 373 -5.73 20.45 3.41
CA LEU A 373 -4.58 20.35 4.32
C LEU A 373 -4.92 20.73 5.77
N ARG A 374 -5.87 21.64 5.98
CA ARG A 374 -6.29 22.12 7.31
C ARG A 374 -7.24 21.16 8.05
N LYS A 375 -7.85 20.21 7.35
CA LYS A 375 -8.59 19.13 7.99
C LYS A 375 -7.64 18.00 8.35
N LYS A 376 -7.54 17.65 9.65
CA LYS A 376 -7.29 16.24 10.01
C LYS A 376 -8.29 15.44 9.19
N GLY A 377 -7.81 14.51 8.36
CA GLY A 377 -8.68 13.71 7.50
C GLY A 377 -9.82 13.11 8.32
N PRO A 378 -10.97 12.74 7.72
CA PRO A 378 -11.90 11.88 8.44
C PRO A 378 -11.06 10.72 9.00
N THR A 379 -11.09 10.53 10.31
CA THR A 379 -10.58 9.34 10.96
C THR A 379 -11.36 8.19 10.33
N MET A 380 -10.84 7.65 9.23
CA MET A 380 -11.25 6.35 8.72
C MET A 380 -11.00 5.41 9.88
N THR A 381 -12.07 5.00 10.54
CA THR A 381 -11.98 3.99 11.60
C THR A 381 -11.27 2.78 10.99
N THR A 382 -10.21 2.30 11.65
CA THR A 382 -9.52 1.09 11.24
C THR A 382 -10.00 -0.05 12.13
N THR A 383 -10.65 -1.04 11.53
CA THR A 383 -11.11 -2.24 12.22
C THR A 383 -10.03 -3.32 12.09
N ILE A 384 -9.51 -3.75 13.23
CA ILE A 384 -8.49 -4.79 13.33
C ILE A 384 -9.12 -6.03 13.92
N TYR A 385 -9.14 -7.10 13.14
CA TYR A 385 -9.55 -8.43 13.59
C TYR A 385 -8.32 -9.16 14.12
N ILE A 386 -8.38 -9.69 15.34
CA ILE A 386 -7.24 -10.39 15.97
C ILE A 386 -7.70 -11.72 16.55
N PRO A 387 -7.03 -12.85 16.25
CA PRO A 387 -7.37 -14.14 16.84
C PRO A 387 -6.94 -14.17 18.31
N SER A 388 -7.90 -14.44 19.20
CA SER A 388 -7.69 -14.63 20.65
C SER A 388 -6.68 -13.64 21.29
N PRO A 389 -6.93 -12.32 21.21
CA PRO A 389 -6.00 -11.29 21.70
C PRO A 389 -5.84 -11.36 23.21
N ARG A 390 -4.59 -11.21 23.69
CA ARG A 390 -4.26 -11.03 25.12
C ARG A 390 -4.73 -9.67 25.64
N GLY A 391 -4.94 -9.56 26.96
CA GLY A 391 -5.37 -8.31 27.62
C GLY A 391 -4.53 -7.08 27.24
N VAL A 392 -3.20 -7.20 27.24
CA VAL A 392 -2.28 -6.10 26.84
C VAL A 392 -2.53 -5.59 25.41
N VAL A 393 -2.97 -6.45 24.49
CA VAL A 393 -3.31 -6.08 23.11
C VAL A 393 -4.62 -5.30 23.08
N LEU A 394 -5.60 -5.72 23.88
CA LEU A 394 -6.88 -5.03 24.04
C LEU A 394 -6.67 -3.63 24.64
N GLU A 395 -5.90 -3.53 25.72
CA GLU A 395 -5.56 -2.27 26.36
C GLU A 395 -4.83 -1.31 25.42
N ALA A 396 -3.87 -1.82 24.63
CA ALA A 396 -3.15 -1.01 23.66
C ALA A 396 -4.08 -0.47 22.56
N ALA A 397 -5.04 -1.26 22.10
CA ALA A 397 -6.01 -0.83 21.11
C ALA A 397 -6.97 0.24 21.64
N GLN A 398 -7.43 0.11 22.89
CA GLN A 398 -8.35 1.06 23.53
C GLN A 398 -7.76 2.46 23.71
N LYS A 399 -6.43 2.58 23.84
CA LYS A 399 -5.73 3.87 23.97
C LYS A 399 -5.73 4.70 22.69
N ILE A 400 -6.13 4.11 21.55
CA ILE A 400 -5.91 4.69 20.22
C ILE A 400 -7.24 5.07 19.58
N GLU A 401 -7.47 6.39 19.49
CA GLU A 401 -8.67 6.94 18.85
C GLU A 401 -8.71 6.61 17.35
N GLY A 402 -9.85 6.10 16.88
CA GLY A 402 -10.04 5.70 15.47
C GLY A 402 -9.63 4.26 15.15
N LEU A 403 -9.28 3.46 16.15
CA LEU A 403 -9.04 2.02 16.02
C LEU A 403 -10.16 1.24 16.70
N GLN A 404 -10.73 0.27 16.00
CA GLN A 404 -11.71 -0.68 16.54
C GLN A 404 -11.10 -2.07 16.49
N LEU A 405 -10.88 -2.69 17.65
CA LEU A 405 -10.40 -4.06 17.71
C LEU A 405 -11.59 -5.02 17.86
N VAL A 406 -11.63 -6.04 17.00
CA VAL A 406 -12.63 -7.11 17.01
C VAL A 406 -11.92 -8.44 17.27
N PRO A 407 -12.05 -9.02 18.48
CA PRO A 407 -11.52 -10.36 18.75
C PRO A 407 -12.18 -11.41 17.86
N VAL A 408 -11.38 -12.30 17.30
CA VAL A 408 -11.83 -13.49 16.57
C VAL A 408 -11.57 -14.70 17.45
N VAL A 409 -12.64 -15.32 17.94
CA VAL A 409 -12.57 -16.30 19.03
C VAL A 409 -13.46 -17.49 18.75
N SER A 410 -13.11 -18.63 19.35
CA SER A 410 -14.00 -19.78 19.32
C SER A 410 -15.27 -19.50 20.11
N ALA A 411 -16.37 -20.20 19.81
CA ALA A 411 -17.60 -20.07 20.59
C ALA A 411 -17.41 -20.40 22.08
N LYS A 412 -16.40 -21.20 22.44
CA LYS A 412 -16.05 -21.57 23.82
C LYS A 412 -15.27 -20.46 24.53
N ASP A 413 -14.44 -19.73 23.78
CA ASP A 413 -13.54 -18.70 24.33
C ASP A 413 -14.19 -17.30 24.37
N ALA A 414 -15.37 -17.15 23.78
CA ALA A 414 -16.17 -15.91 23.77
C ALA A 414 -16.82 -15.57 25.13
N GLY A 415 -16.22 -16.01 26.25
CA GLY A 415 -16.71 -15.84 27.61
C GLY A 415 -16.64 -14.39 28.13
N ASP A 416 -16.56 -14.23 29.45
CA ASP A 416 -16.68 -12.93 30.12
C ASP A 416 -15.62 -11.90 29.72
N ALA A 417 -14.44 -12.35 29.28
CA ALA A 417 -13.34 -11.49 28.82
C ALA A 417 -13.71 -10.55 27.66
N TYR A 418 -14.77 -10.85 26.90
CA TYR A 418 -15.20 -10.07 25.74
C TYR A 418 -16.68 -9.63 25.83
N ARG A 419 -17.32 -9.71 26.99
CA ARG A 419 -18.78 -9.53 27.16
C ARG A 419 -19.28 -8.18 26.62
N ASP A 420 -18.48 -7.12 26.75
CA ASP A 420 -18.81 -5.77 26.30
C ASP A 420 -18.16 -5.38 24.95
N MET A 421 -17.60 -6.35 24.21
CA MET A 421 -16.93 -6.14 22.94
C MET A 421 -17.65 -6.79 21.76
N ARG A 422 -17.56 -6.16 20.59
CA ARG A 422 -17.89 -6.83 19.33
C ARG A 422 -16.88 -7.95 19.09
N VAL A 423 -17.33 -9.19 18.99
CA VAL A 423 -16.51 -10.37 18.69
C VAL A 423 -16.98 -11.05 17.41
N LEU A 424 -16.04 -11.58 16.64
CA LEU A 424 -16.32 -12.50 15.54
C LEU A 424 -16.16 -13.93 16.05
N LYS A 425 -17.24 -14.71 16.01
CA LYS A 425 -17.24 -16.10 16.46
C LYS A 425 -16.98 -17.02 15.29
N VAL A 426 -16.00 -17.89 15.44
CA VAL A 426 -15.66 -18.98 14.51
C VAL A 426 -15.53 -20.29 15.29
N SER A 427 -15.40 -21.42 14.60
CA SER A 427 -15.11 -22.71 15.23
C SER A 427 -13.63 -22.81 15.59
N ASP A 428 -12.74 -22.41 14.69
CA ASP A 428 -11.29 -22.33 14.91
C ASP A 428 -10.73 -20.97 14.41
N PRO A 429 -10.24 -20.09 15.31
CA PRO A 429 -9.60 -18.83 14.91
C PRO A 429 -8.28 -19.00 14.16
N LEU A 430 -7.75 -20.22 14.06
CA LEU A 430 -6.57 -20.59 13.27
C LEU A 430 -6.92 -21.26 11.93
N ASP A 431 -8.20 -21.46 11.60
CA ASP A 431 -8.63 -21.87 10.26
C ASP A 431 -8.81 -20.63 9.37
N ALA A 432 -7.82 -20.39 8.49
CA ALA A 432 -7.82 -19.24 7.60
C ALA A 432 -9.04 -19.19 6.66
N LEU A 433 -9.56 -20.34 6.22
CA LEU A 433 -10.70 -20.39 5.30
C LEU A 433 -12.01 -20.07 6.03
N GLU A 434 -12.18 -20.62 7.23
CA GLU A 434 -13.33 -20.31 8.07
C GLU A 434 -13.35 -18.83 8.44
N VAL A 435 -12.22 -18.30 8.93
CA VAL A 435 -12.08 -16.90 9.31
C VAL A 435 -12.36 -15.98 8.11
N ALA A 436 -11.80 -16.26 6.93
CA ALA A 436 -12.06 -15.46 5.74
C ALA A 436 -13.54 -15.47 5.33
N ARG A 437 -14.23 -16.62 5.43
CA ARG A 437 -15.68 -16.70 5.16
C ARG A 437 -16.48 -15.87 6.16
N ALA A 438 -16.19 -15.99 7.45
CA ALA A 438 -16.87 -15.22 8.48
C ALA A 438 -16.68 -13.70 8.28
N LEU A 439 -15.49 -13.27 7.86
CA LEU A 439 -15.18 -11.87 7.56
C LEU A 439 -15.83 -11.34 6.27
N LEU A 440 -16.16 -12.21 5.30
CA LEU A 440 -16.92 -11.83 4.11
C LEU A 440 -18.39 -11.53 4.42
N ASP A 441 -18.94 -12.20 5.42
CA ASP A 441 -20.32 -12.00 5.87
C ASP A 441 -20.46 -10.77 6.80
N GLU A 442 -19.35 -10.24 7.31
CA GLU A 442 -19.34 -9.05 8.16
C GLU A 442 -19.72 -7.78 7.37
N PRO A 443 -20.77 -7.05 7.78
CA PRO A 443 -21.32 -5.92 7.02
C PRO A 443 -20.27 -4.83 6.82
N ASP A 444 -20.06 -4.36 5.59
CA ASP A 444 -19.11 -3.29 5.25
C ASP A 444 -19.57 -1.93 5.84
N ASP A 445 -18.93 -1.56 6.95
CA ASP A 445 -19.14 -0.29 7.67
C ASP A 445 -18.28 0.86 7.10
N GLY A 446 -17.52 0.58 6.04
CA GLY A 446 -16.60 1.53 5.42
C GLY A 446 -15.34 1.82 6.22
N SER A 447 -15.08 1.03 7.27
CA SER A 447 -13.80 1.04 7.98
C SER A 447 -12.69 0.43 7.15
N ARG A 448 -11.44 0.85 7.38
CA ARG A 448 -10.28 0.14 6.86
C ARG A 448 -10.13 -1.17 7.64
N ARG A 449 -10.13 -2.31 6.98
CA ARG A 449 -10.07 -3.63 7.65
C ARG A 449 -8.73 -4.31 7.47
N THR A 450 -8.28 -4.99 8.51
CA THR A 450 -7.16 -5.92 8.45
C THR A 450 -7.35 -7.01 9.49
N PHE A 451 -6.79 -8.16 9.20
CA PHE A 451 -6.61 -9.22 10.18
C PHE A 451 -5.14 -9.18 10.65
N LEU A 452 -4.89 -9.11 11.95
CA LEU A 452 -3.55 -9.07 12.53
C LEU A 452 -3.42 -10.16 13.58
N ALA A 453 -2.21 -10.68 13.74
CA ALA A 453 -1.92 -11.66 14.76
C ALA A 453 -0.48 -11.47 15.26
N PHE A 454 -0.16 -12.14 16.37
CA PHE A 454 1.10 -11.96 17.10
C PHE A 454 1.73 -13.29 17.54
N GLY A 455 1.24 -14.43 17.03
CA GLY A 455 1.83 -15.76 17.22
C GLY A 455 2.35 -16.34 15.91
N ASP A 456 3.17 -17.38 15.94
CA ASP A 456 3.76 -17.95 14.71
C ASP A 456 2.68 -18.44 13.74
N GLN A 457 1.83 -19.37 14.19
CA GLN A 457 0.74 -19.93 13.38
C GLN A 457 -0.33 -18.87 13.06
N SER A 458 -0.68 -18.03 14.03
CA SER A 458 -1.75 -17.04 13.84
C SER A 458 -1.35 -15.93 12.87
N THR A 459 -0.06 -15.60 12.77
CA THR A 459 0.45 -14.62 11.79
C THR A 459 0.44 -15.19 10.37
N GLU A 460 0.71 -16.49 10.18
CA GLU A 460 0.52 -17.17 8.88
C GLU A 460 -0.96 -17.12 8.45
N VAL A 461 -1.87 -17.46 9.37
CA VAL A 461 -3.32 -17.36 9.15
C VAL A 461 -3.72 -15.93 8.78
N ALA A 462 -3.19 -14.93 9.50
CA ALA A 462 -3.46 -13.54 9.19
C ALA A 462 -3.01 -13.12 7.79
N SER A 463 -1.83 -13.57 7.37
CA SER A 463 -1.32 -13.34 6.02
C SER A 463 -2.27 -13.93 4.97
N MET A 464 -2.68 -15.19 5.15
CA MET A 464 -3.58 -15.89 4.24
C MET A 464 -4.97 -15.23 4.16
N VAL A 465 -5.54 -14.84 5.31
CA VAL A 465 -6.84 -14.15 5.38
C VAL A 465 -6.79 -12.81 4.66
N ASN A 466 -5.77 -11.98 4.95
CA ASN A 466 -5.63 -10.68 4.28
C ASN A 466 -5.44 -10.83 2.78
N ALA A 467 -4.63 -11.80 2.34
CA ALA A 467 -4.42 -12.10 0.93
C ALA A 467 -5.73 -12.54 0.24
N ALA A 468 -6.50 -13.43 0.87
CA ALA A 468 -7.77 -13.93 0.34
C ALA A 468 -8.83 -12.83 0.22
N LEU A 469 -8.88 -11.91 1.19
CA LEU A 469 -9.86 -10.81 1.23
C LEU A 469 -9.40 -9.56 0.46
N GLY A 470 -8.17 -9.54 -0.04
CA GLY A 470 -7.58 -8.36 -0.66
C GLY A 470 -7.42 -7.18 0.32
N TRP A 471 -7.30 -7.47 1.62
CA TRP A 471 -7.13 -6.46 2.68
C TRP A 471 -5.68 -5.97 2.69
N GLY A 472 -5.39 -5.09 1.73
CA GLY A 472 -4.09 -4.52 1.44
C GLY A 472 -3.66 -3.37 2.37
N ILE A 473 -3.84 -3.48 3.69
CA ILE A 473 -3.17 -2.51 4.57
C ILE A 473 -1.67 -2.73 4.39
N ALA A 474 -0.93 -1.72 3.90
CA ALA A 474 0.52 -1.68 4.01
C ALA A 474 0.86 -1.98 5.47
N GLY A 475 1.43 -3.15 5.81
CA GLY A 475 1.45 -3.52 7.22
C GLY A 475 1.44 -5.01 7.53
N TYR A 476 0.71 -5.84 6.79
CA TYR A 476 0.68 -7.27 7.07
C TYR A 476 1.92 -7.97 6.51
N LEU A 477 2.36 -9.01 7.21
CA LEU A 477 3.50 -9.84 6.83
C LEU A 477 3.14 -10.73 5.65
N ASP A 478 4.00 -10.75 4.63
CA ASP A 478 3.87 -11.69 3.53
C ASP A 478 4.17 -13.12 3.99
N PHE A 479 3.44 -14.09 3.43
CA PHE A 479 3.59 -15.49 3.78
C PHE A 479 5.00 -16.01 3.51
N GLN A 480 5.66 -15.57 2.43
CA GLN A 480 7.03 -16.00 2.11
C GLN A 480 8.03 -15.50 3.15
N THR A 481 7.85 -14.27 3.65
CA THR A 481 8.66 -13.71 4.74
C THR A 481 8.47 -14.51 6.03
N LEU A 482 7.23 -14.86 6.38
CA LEU A 482 6.95 -15.69 7.57
C LEU A 482 7.58 -17.07 7.45
N GLU A 483 7.48 -17.70 6.28
CA GLU A 483 8.08 -19.00 6.02
C GLU A 483 9.62 -18.92 6.07
N ALA A 484 10.21 -17.80 5.62
CA ALA A 484 11.65 -17.56 5.73
C ALA A 484 12.11 -17.42 7.19
N PHE A 485 11.34 -16.74 8.04
CA PHE A 485 11.63 -16.64 9.47
C PHE A 485 11.48 -17.97 10.20
N ARG A 486 10.39 -18.71 9.93
CA ARG A 486 10.11 -20.00 10.55
C ARG A 486 11.13 -21.06 10.16
N ASN A 487 11.55 -21.09 8.89
CA ASN A 487 12.52 -22.08 8.42
C ASN A 487 13.96 -21.58 8.62
N LYS A 488 14.62 -22.12 9.65
CA LYS A 488 15.98 -21.74 10.05
C LYS A 488 16.97 -21.86 8.89
N SER A 489 16.91 -22.94 8.11
CA SER A 489 17.78 -23.14 6.93
C SER A 489 17.58 -22.08 5.85
N ARG A 490 16.32 -21.75 5.53
CA ARG A 490 16.01 -20.69 4.55
C ARG A 490 16.53 -19.34 5.02
N LEU A 491 16.38 -19.01 6.29
CA LEU A 491 16.92 -17.77 6.85
C LEU A 491 18.45 -17.70 6.71
N ARG A 492 19.17 -18.79 7.07
CA ARG A 492 20.62 -18.86 6.92
C ARG A 492 21.05 -18.67 5.46
N LYS A 493 20.35 -19.31 4.52
CA LYS A 493 20.60 -19.19 3.07
C LYS A 493 20.32 -17.78 2.55
N ALA A 494 19.21 -17.16 2.98
CA ALA A 494 18.85 -15.79 2.60
C ALA A 494 19.89 -14.77 3.07
N LEU A 495 20.44 -14.97 4.27
CA LEU A 495 21.52 -14.13 4.82
C LEU A 495 22.87 -14.32 4.08
N GLY A 496 23.00 -15.42 3.35
CA GLY A 496 24.22 -15.85 2.67
C GLY A 496 25.03 -16.83 3.52
N LYS A 497 25.39 -17.98 2.95
CA LYS A 497 26.06 -19.09 3.67
C LYS A 497 27.35 -18.68 4.40
N ASN A 498 28.10 -17.73 3.83
CA ASN A 498 29.37 -17.24 4.38
C ASN A 498 29.23 -15.97 5.24
N ASN A 499 28.00 -15.55 5.55
CA ASN A 499 27.77 -14.40 6.41
C ASN A 499 28.35 -14.68 7.81
N PRO A 500 29.10 -13.74 8.43
CA PRO A 500 29.72 -13.96 9.74
C PRO A 500 28.74 -14.24 10.88
N MET A 501 27.45 -13.89 10.71
CA MET A 501 26.40 -14.22 11.67
C MET A 501 25.96 -15.68 11.61
N ASN A 502 26.18 -16.36 10.48
CA ASN A 502 25.88 -17.78 10.35
C ASN A 502 27.00 -18.61 11.00
N LEU A 503 26.61 -19.50 11.90
CA LEU A 503 27.45 -20.62 12.30
C LEU A 503 27.56 -21.60 11.12
N PRO A 504 28.66 -22.36 10.98
CA PRO A 504 28.69 -23.47 10.02
C PRO A 504 27.45 -24.34 10.21
N PHE A 505 26.70 -24.58 9.13
CA PHE A 505 25.44 -25.32 9.17
C PHE A 505 25.24 -26.21 7.94
N ALA A 506 24.41 -27.24 8.07
CA ALA A 506 23.93 -28.08 7.00
C ALA A 506 22.47 -28.52 7.23
N ASP A 507 21.76 -28.71 6.12
CA ASP A 507 20.48 -29.43 6.15
C ASP A 507 20.75 -30.92 6.21
N VAL A 508 19.95 -31.64 7.01
CA VAL A 508 20.10 -33.07 7.23
C VAL A 508 18.76 -33.78 7.18
N ARG A 509 18.77 -35.02 6.70
CA ARG A 509 17.59 -35.90 6.60
C ARG A 509 17.77 -37.27 7.24
N ASP A 510 18.98 -37.60 7.66
CA ASP A 510 19.29 -38.82 8.40
C ASP A 510 20.45 -38.63 9.38
N ALA A 511 20.68 -39.64 10.23
CA ALA A 511 21.74 -39.65 11.22
C ALA A 511 23.15 -39.66 10.60
N GLU A 512 23.34 -40.25 9.42
CA GLU A 512 24.65 -40.36 8.77
C GLU A 512 25.13 -38.98 8.29
N GLU A 513 24.23 -38.18 7.72
CA GLU A 513 24.48 -36.79 7.37
C GLU A 513 24.87 -35.93 8.59
N VAL A 514 24.21 -36.14 9.73
CA VAL A 514 24.54 -35.47 10.99
C VAL A 514 25.95 -35.86 11.45
N ILE A 515 26.24 -37.15 11.56
CA ILE A 515 27.55 -37.66 12.02
C ILE A 515 28.68 -37.10 11.13
N ARG A 516 28.50 -37.16 9.82
CA ARG A 516 29.46 -36.63 8.83
C ARG A 516 29.70 -35.14 9.03
N PHE A 517 28.66 -34.35 9.24
CA PHE A 517 28.79 -32.91 9.46
C PHE A 517 29.50 -32.59 10.78
N VAL A 518 29.09 -33.21 11.89
CA VAL A 518 29.67 -32.96 13.21
C VAL A 518 31.17 -33.30 13.23
N ARG A 519 31.56 -34.43 12.62
CA ARG A 519 32.96 -34.81 12.45
C ARG A 519 33.76 -33.84 11.59
N MET A 520 33.14 -33.32 10.52
CA MET A 520 33.78 -32.37 9.61
C MET A 520 34.09 -31.03 10.30
N ILE A 521 33.16 -30.50 11.10
CA ILE A 521 33.37 -29.22 11.79
C ILE A 521 34.31 -29.36 13.01
N GLY A 522 34.41 -30.56 13.60
CA GLY A 522 35.34 -30.86 14.70
C GLY A 522 35.02 -30.18 16.03
N THR A 523 33.86 -29.53 16.15
CA THR A 523 33.37 -28.85 17.37
C THR A 523 31.99 -29.35 17.76
N GLN A 524 31.53 -29.02 18.97
CA GLN A 524 30.15 -29.30 19.37
C GLN A 524 29.15 -28.70 18.39
N ALA A 525 28.04 -29.41 18.21
CA ALA A 525 26.97 -29.04 17.29
C ALA A 525 25.60 -29.10 17.98
N ILE A 526 24.67 -28.34 17.45
CA ILE A 526 23.25 -28.41 17.78
C ILE A 526 22.50 -28.97 16.58
N LEU A 527 21.71 -30.01 16.82
CA LEU A 527 20.76 -30.56 15.88
C LEU A 527 19.35 -30.17 16.33
N LYS A 528 18.56 -29.59 15.41
CA LYS A 528 17.19 -29.15 15.68
C LYS A 528 16.30 -29.22 14.43
N PRO A 529 14.96 -29.30 14.58
CA PRO A 529 14.04 -29.21 13.45
C PRO A 529 14.18 -27.89 12.71
N THR A 530 14.01 -27.91 11.39
CA THR A 530 14.10 -26.68 10.58
C THR A 530 13.01 -25.65 10.90
N ASP A 531 11.84 -26.09 11.37
CA ASP A 531 10.66 -25.26 11.66
C ASP A 531 10.18 -25.32 13.13
N GLY A 532 11.00 -25.90 14.03
CA GLY A 532 10.68 -26.05 15.44
C GLY A 532 10.84 -24.74 16.25
N SER A 533 10.13 -24.66 17.38
CA SER A 533 10.14 -23.54 18.33
C SER A 533 10.07 -24.01 19.80
N GLY A 534 10.37 -23.11 20.75
CA GLY A 534 10.23 -23.36 22.20
C GLY A 534 11.20 -24.41 22.76
N SER A 535 12.44 -24.42 22.26
CA SER A 535 13.51 -25.35 22.65
C SER A 535 13.17 -26.84 22.58
N ARG A 536 12.14 -27.22 21.81
CA ARG A 536 11.75 -28.61 21.60
C ARG A 536 12.69 -29.30 20.62
N ASN A 537 13.06 -30.54 20.93
CA ASN A 537 13.88 -31.40 20.09
C ASN A 537 15.24 -30.78 19.72
N ILE A 538 15.87 -30.08 20.67
CA ILE A 538 17.25 -29.59 20.54
C ILE A 538 18.18 -30.67 21.09
N LEU A 539 19.07 -31.21 20.26
CA LEU A 539 20.09 -32.17 20.66
C LEU A 539 21.46 -31.50 20.63
N THR A 540 22.23 -31.68 21.69
CA THR A 540 23.65 -31.29 21.72
C THR A 540 24.48 -32.50 21.34
N LEU A 541 25.40 -32.31 20.38
CA LEU A 541 26.21 -33.38 19.80
C LEU A 541 27.69 -33.05 19.94
N SER A 542 28.48 -34.01 20.43
CA SER A 542 29.94 -33.90 20.52
C SER A 542 30.62 -34.73 19.43
N PRO A 543 31.67 -34.24 18.76
CA PRO A 543 32.36 -34.97 17.69
C PRO A 543 32.88 -36.35 18.08
N SER A 544 33.26 -36.54 19.35
CA SER A 544 33.79 -37.80 19.88
C SER A 544 32.72 -38.83 20.25
N THR A 545 31.47 -38.40 20.47
CA THR A 545 30.37 -39.24 20.98
C THR A 545 29.11 -39.16 20.11
N VAL A 546 29.16 -38.54 18.93
CA VAL A 546 27.98 -38.23 18.11
C VAL A 546 27.08 -39.44 17.84
N GLU A 547 27.63 -40.63 17.60
CA GLU A 547 26.84 -41.86 17.46
C GLU A 547 26.07 -42.23 18.75
N GLN A 548 26.72 -42.11 19.90
CA GLN A 548 26.11 -42.36 21.20
C GLN A 548 25.04 -41.30 21.50
N ASP A 549 25.37 -40.02 21.31
CA ASP A 549 24.46 -38.89 21.55
C ASP A 549 23.16 -39.03 20.76
N LEU A 550 23.24 -39.49 19.50
CA LEU A 550 22.08 -39.76 18.64
C LEU A 550 21.30 -41.00 19.10
N SER A 551 21.99 -42.07 19.55
CA SER A 551 21.32 -43.30 20.00
C SER A 551 20.50 -43.11 21.29
N GLU A 552 20.88 -42.15 22.13
CA GLU A 552 20.26 -41.88 23.43
C GLU A 552 19.10 -40.86 23.35
N GLN A 553 18.91 -40.18 22.22
CA GLN A 553 17.95 -39.09 22.06
C GLN A 553 17.00 -39.34 20.87
N ASP A 554 15.73 -38.95 20.99
CA ASP A 554 14.76 -39.09 19.89
C ASP A 554 15.08 -38.10 18.76
N HIS A 555 15.43 -38.68 17.62
CA HIS A 555 15.74 -37.99 16.38
C HIS A 555 14.92 -38.51 15.19
N SER A 556 13.83 -39.24 15.46
CA SER A 556 12.91 -39.77 14.42
C SER A 556 12.28 -38.69 13.53
N TRP A 557 12.28 -37.44 13.99
CA TRP A 557 11.76 -36.29 13.26
C TRP A 557 12.72 -35.75 12.18
N ILE A 558 14.00 -36.16 12.15
CA ILE A 558 14.97 -35.67 11.15
C ILE A 558 14.50 -35.93 9.71
N GLU A 559 13.80 -37.04 9.46
CA GLU A 559 13.27 -37.37 8.12
C GLU A 559 12.33 -36.29 7.56
N ARG A 560 11.70 -35.50 8.45
CA ARG A 560 10.82 -34.38 8.10
C ARG A 560 11.60 -33.08 7.83
N GLY A 561 12.89 -33.04 8.16
CA GLY A 561 13.84 -31.96 7.87
C GLY A 561 14.51 -31.39 9.12
N GLY A 562 15.82 -31.64 9.26
CA GLY A 562 16.67 -31.09 10.32
C GLY A 562 17.69 -30.08 9.82
N ILE A 563 18.15 -29.22 10.73
CA ILE A 563 19.36 -28.41 10.57
C ILE A 563 20.34 -28.78 11.67
N VAL A 564 21.58 -29.03 11.27
CA VAL A 564 22.71 -29.18 12.19
C VAL A 564 23.63 -27.97 12.03
N GLU A 565 24.01 -27.34 13.13
CA GLU A 565 24.90 -26.17 13.13
C GLU A 565 25.92 -26.24 14.26
N ALA A 566 27.09 -25.61 14.08
CA ALA A 566 28.07 -25.49 15.15
C ALA A 566 27.44 -24.78 16.36
N MET A 567 27.76 -25.24 17.57
CA MET A 567 27.20 -24.68 18.79
C MET A 567 27.85 -23.32 19.10
N ALA A 568 27.03 -22.27 19.20
CA ALA A 568 27.47 -20.99 19.74
C ALA A 568 27.47 -21.03 21.27
N ILE A 569 28.48 -20.41 21.88
CA ILE A 569 28.65 -20.32 23.34
C ILE A 569 28.75 -18.84 23.69
N GLY A 570 27.95 -18.40 24.65
CA GLY A 570 27.99 -17.03 25.13
C GLY A 570 26.63 -16.55 25.66
N PRO A 571 26.55 -15.28 26.07
CA PRO A 571 25.29 -14.67 26.48
C PRO A 571 24.29 -14.59 25.32
N GLU A 572 23.03 -14.86 25.62
CA GLU A 572 21.93 -14.82 24.66
C GLU A 572 21.13 -13.53 24.79
N PHE A 573 20.82 -12.94 23.65
CA PHE A 573 20.10 -11.69 23.51
C PHE A 573 19.03 -11.81 22.45
N SER A 574 18.00 -11.00 22.56
CA SER A 574 17.07 -10.75 21.48
C SER A 574 16.92 -9.26 21.22
N VAL A 575 16.57 -8.92 19.98
CA VAL A 575 16.32 -7.54 19.57
C VAL A 575 14.89 -7.42 19.08
N GLU A 576 14.13 -6.56 19.75
CA GLU A 576 12.75 -6.26 19.43
C GLU A 576 12.70 -5.12 18.42
N VAL A 577 12.01 -5.31 17.30
CA VAL A 577 11.95 -4.33 16.21
C VAL A 577 10.52 -4.13 15.76
N LEU A 578 10.20 -2.88 15.45
CA LEU A 578 9.01 -2.49 14.71
C LEU A 578 9.40 -2.05 13.30
N SER A 579 8.79 -2.68 12.29
CA SER A 579 9.08 -2.39 10.88
C SER A 579 7.90 -1.76 10.16
N TRP A 580 8.18 -0.92 9.18
CA TRP A 580 7.18 -0.33 8.29
C TRP A 580 7.76 0.01 6.92
N LYS A 581 7.21 -0.57 5.85
CA LYS A 581 7.67 -0.36 4.46
C LYS A 581 9.19 -0.56 4.29
N GLY A 582 9.75 -1.55 4.99
CA GLY A 582 11.19 -1.88 4.97
C GLY A 582 12.06 -0.98 5.86
N GLU A 583 11.49 0.01 6.55
CA GLU A 583 12.23 0.76 7.57
C GLU A 583 12.11 0.05 8.92
N HIS A 584 13.24 -0.19 9.58
CA HIS A 584 13.34 -0.98 10.82
C HIS A 584 13.69 -0.09 12.02
N SER A 585 12.75 0.08 12.95
CA SER A 585 12.93 0.80 14.21
C SER A 585 13.14 -0.18 15.37
N VAL A 586 14.33 -0.16 15.97
CA VAL A 586 14.64 -0.97 17.15
C VAL A 586 13.87 -0.42 18.35
N LEU A 587 13.15 -1.29 19.05
CA LEU A 587 12.46 -0.99 20.30
C LEU A 587 13.41 -1.17 21.50
N GLY A 588 14.28 -2.18 21.44
CA GLY A 588 15.38 -2.39 22.37
C GLY A 588 15.97 -3.79 22.27
N THR A 589 16.96 -4.05 23.12
CA THR A 589 17.60 -5.37 23.26
C THR A 589 17.17 -6.00 24.57
N THR A 590 16.78 -7.26 24.56
CA THR A 590 16.45 -8.09 25.72
C THR A 590 17.60 -9.05 25.99
N ARG A 591 17.98 -9.24 27.24
CA ARG A 591 18.89 -10.32 27.66
C ARG A 591 18.07 -11.53 28.08
N LYS A 592 18.47 -12.71 27.63
CA LYS A 592 17.83 -13.99 27.93
C LYS A 592 18.70 -14.76 28.92
N PHE A 593 18.07 -15.38 29.91
CA PHE A 593 18.70 -16.29 30.85
C PHE A 593 18.15 -17.69 30.62
N THR A 594 19.04 -18.68 30.54
CA THR A 594 18.68 -20.07 30.28
C THR A 594 19.27 -21.00 31.33
N SER A 595 18.74 -22.22 31.43
CA SER A 595 19.31 -23.29 32.27
C SER A 595 20.67 -23.81 31.78
N GLY A 596 21.10 -23.40 30.59
CA GLY A 596 22.28 -23.93 29.91
C GLY A 596 22.05 -25.33 29.33
N ALA A 597 23.13 -25.96 28.88
CA ALA A 597 23.07 -27.31 28.34
C ALA A 597 22.60 -28.32 29.41
N PRO A 598 21.84 -29.37 29.02
CA PRO A 598 21.48 -29.73 27.65
C PRO A 598 20.15 -29.13 27.13
N HIS A 599 19.32 -28.53 27.99
CA HIS A 599 17.93 -28.18 27.63
C HIS A 599 17.70 -26.72 27.23
N PHE A 600 18.59 -25.80 27.61
CA PHE A 600 18.52 -24.36 27.27
C PHE A 600 17.16 -23.71 27.55
N ILE A 601 16.52 -24.09 28.66
CA ILE A 601 15.17 -23.63 29.02
C ILE A 601 15.28 -22.21 29.57
N GLU A 602 14.42 -21.31 29.11
CA GLU A 602 14.38 -19.93 29.60
C GLU A 602 13.99 -19.86 31.08
N THR A 603 14.90 -19.29 31.88
CA THR A 603 14.70 -19.03 33.32
C THR A 603 14.34 -17.58 33.61
N GLY A 604 14.54 -16.68 32.64
CA GLY A 604 14.09 -15.30 32.74
C GLY A 604 14.56 -14.42 31.60
N HIS A 605 14.07 -13.18 31.58
CA HIS A 605 14.45 -12.14 30.62
C HIS A 605 14.63 -10.79 31.31
N GLN A 606 15.49 -9.94 30.75
CA GLN A 606 15.72 -8.57 31.20
C GLN A 606 15.66 -7.60 30.01
N PHE A 607 14.83 -6.57 30.11
CA PHE A 607 14.71 -5.50 29.11
C PHE A 607 14.80 -4.11 29.77
N PRO A 608 15.62 -3.18 29.25
CA PRO A 608 16.65 -3.41 28.25
C PRO A 608 17.81 -4.22 28.84
N ALA A 609 18.56 -4.90 27.98
CA ALA A 609 19.80 -5.57 28.36
C ALA A 609 20.83 -4.55 28.87
N ASP A 610 21.43 -4.85 30.03
CA ASP A 610 22.58 -4.11 30.55
C ASP A 610 23.87 -4.60 29.86
N ILE A 611 24.22 -3.92 28.76
CA ILE A 611 25.35 -4.29 27.88
C ILE A 611 26.08 -3.05 27.36
N PRO A 612 27.39 -3.17 27.03
CA PRO A 612 28.15 -2.08 26.43
C PRO A 612 27.52 -1.57 25.13
N ALA A 613 27.56 -0.25 24.92
CA ALA A 613 26.97 0.41 23.74
C ALA A 613 27.45 -0.20 22.41
N LYS A 614 28.72 -0.61 22.32
CA LYS A 614 29.29 -1.26 21.14
C LYS A 614 28.58 -2.58 20.79
N LEU A 615 28.29 -3.41 21.79
CA LEU A 615 27.59 -4.68 21.60
C LEU A 615 26.13 -4.43 21.20
N ARG A 616 25.46 -3.47 21.86
CA ARG A 616 24.10 -3.05 21.50
C ARG A 616 24.02 -2.63 20.04
N THR A 617 24.88 -1.71 19.58
CA THR A 617 24.90 -1.28 18.17
C THR A 617 25.19 -2.43 17.20
N ALA A 618 26.02 -3.40 17.58
CA ALA A 618 26.30 -4.57 16.76
C ALA A 618 25.05 -5.46 16.60
N LEU A 619 24.32 -5.72 17.70
CA LEU A 619 23.06 -6.49 17.70
C LEU A 619 21.97 -5.78 16.88
N GLU A 620 21.81 -4.47 17.04
CA GLU A 620 20.85 -3.68 16.27
C GLU A 620 21.14 -3.72 14.77
N LYS A 621 22.41 -3.55 14.39
CA LYS A 621 22.82 -3.63 12.98
C LYS A 621 22.62 -5.02 12.41
N ALA A 622 23.02 -6.06 13.15
CA ALA A 622 22.82 -7.46 12.77
C ALA A 622 21.33 -7.76 12.54
N THR A 623 20.47 -7.31 13.44
CA THR A 623 19.01 -7.49 13.34
C THR A 623 18.47 -6.89 12.05
N LYS A 624 18.82 -5.64 11.73
CA LYS A 624 18.36 -4.99 10.49
C LYS A 624 18.78 -5.79 9.24
N GLN A 625 20.02 -6.29 9.22
CA GLN A 625 20.50 -7.14 8.11
C GLN A 625 19.71 -8.44 7.98
N VAL A 626 19.33 -9.07 9.10
CA VAL A 626 18.51 -10.28 9.12
C VAL A 626 17.10 -10.00 8.59
N LEU A 627 16.49 -8.89 9.02
CA LEU A 627 15.16 -8.48 8.57
C LEU A 627 15.14 -8.12 7.08
N ASP A 628 16.16 -7.40 6.60
CA ASP A 628 16.35 -7.08 5.18
C ASP A 628 16.50 -8.37 4.34
N ALA A 629 17.32 -9.33 4.81
CA ALA A 629 17.54 -10.60 4.11
C ALA A 629 16.27 -11.47 4.04
N ALA A 630 15.42 -11.42 5.06
CA ALA A 630 14.13 -12.11 5.08
C ALA A 630 13.04 -11.37 4.27
N GLY A 631 13.32 -10.17 3.79
CA GLY A 631 12.36 -9.33 3.06
C GLY A 631 11.28 -8.72 3.95
N HIS A 632 11.53 -8.57 5.25
CA HIS A 632 10.54 -8.07 6.22
C HIS A 632 10.15 -6.63 5.93
N GLN A 633 8.87 -6.40 5.64
CA GLN A 633 8.39 -5.06 5.28
C GLN A 633 7.75 -4.33 6.45
N SER A 634 6.92 -5.02 7.23
CA SER A 634 6.06 -4.37 8.21
C SER A 634 5.70 -5.31 9.35
N GLY A 635 5.50 -4.75 10.54
CA GLY A 635 5.09 -5.50 11.73
C GLY A 635 6.18 -5.61 12.78
N LEU A 636 5.82 -6.22 13.90
CA LEU A 636 6.73 -6.51 15.00
C LEU A 636 7.57 -7.75 14.67
N SER A 637 8.83 -7.74 15.08
CA SER A 637 9.73 -8.87 14.90
C SER A 637 10.67 -9.01 16.09
N HIS A 638 11.11 -10.25 16.31
CA HIS A 638 11.96 -10.66 17.40
C HIS A 638 13.10 -11.50 16.83
N THR A 639 14.35 -11.11 17.10
CA THR A 639 15.53 -11.82 16.57
C THR A 639 16.49 -12.17 17.69
N GLU A 640 16.81 -13.45 17.83
CA GLU A 640 17.67 -14.01 18.86
C GLU A 640 19.12 -14.20 18.36
N PHE A 641 20.06 -13.87 19.23
CA PHE A 641 21.49 -13.94 19.00
C PHE A 641 22.21 -14.50 20.22
N ILE A 642 23.28 -15.26 19.98
CA ILE A 642 24.36 -15.41 20.97
C ILE A 642 25.44 -14.42 20.57
N ALA A 643 25.84 -13.56 21.49
CA ALA A 643 26.80 -12.51 21.19
C ALA A 643 27.68 -12.14 22.38
N ASP A 644 28.93 -11.79 22.07
CA ASP A 644 29.89 -11.27 23.02
C ASP A 644 30.84 -10.26 22.33
N SER A 645 32.01 -10.01 22.91
CA SER A 645 33.02 -9.14 22.31
C SER A 645 33.67 -9.72 21.04
N SER A 646 33.54 -11.03 20.78
CA SER A 646 34.12 -11.74 19.65
C SER A 646 33.22 -11.73 18.40
N GLY A 647 31.90 -11.60 18.57
CA GLY A 647 30.98 -11.48 17.45
C GLY A 647 29.50 -11.68 17.80
N VAL A 648 28.65 -11.57 16.78
CA VAL A 648 27.20 -11.78 16.86
C VAL A 648 26.84 -13.00 16.02
N LYS A 649 26.18 -14.00 16.61
CA LYS A 649 25.75 -15.23 15.94
C LYS A 649 24.22 -15.34 15.98
N LEU A 650 23.62 -15.46 14.81
CA LEU A 650 22.17 -15.57 14.66
C LEU A 650 21.69 -16.94 15.15
N ILE A 651 20.72 -16.94 16.06
CA ILE A 651 20.06 -18.17 16.55
C ILE A 651 18.76 -18.38 15.78
N GLU A 652 17.83 -17.44 15.87
CA GLU A 652 16.56 -17.46 15.13
C GLU A 652 15.96 -16.06 15.00
N SER A 653 14.94 -15.93 14.13
CA SER A 653 14.23 -14.68 13.93
C SER A 653 12.77 -14.99 13.62
N HIS A 654 11.87 -14.15 14.11
CA HIS A 654 10.43 -14.33 14.01
C HIS A 654 9.76 -13.03 13.56
N GLY A 655 8.78 -13.14 12.66
CA GLY A 655 7.93 -12.03 12.21
C GLY A 655 6.82 -11.67 13.21
N ARG A 656 7.08 -11.78 14.51
CA ARG A 656 6.12 -11.51 15.59
C ARG A 656 6.84 -10.96 16.83
N PRO A 657 6.10 -10.43 17.82
CA PRO A 657 6.69 -10.07 19.12
C PRO A 657 7.33 -11.28 19.81
N GLY A 658 8.36 -11.01 20.62
CA GLY A 658 8.94 -12.00 21.52
C GLY A 658 7.91 -12.60 22.48
N GLY A 659 8.06 -13.90 22.77
CA GLY A 659 7.23 -14.61 23.75
C GLY A 659 7.57 -14.20 25.19
N ASP A 660 7.18 -15.03 26.17
CA ASP A 660 7.67 -14.90 27.56
C ASP A 660 7.56 -13.50 28.17
N ARG A 661 6.45 -12.80 27.88
CA ARG A 661 6.18 -11.45 28.39
C ARG A 661 7.15 -10.37 27.90
N ILE A 662 8.04 -10.63 26.94
CA ILE A 662 9.00 -9.64 26.43
C ILE A 662 8.30 -8.38 25.92
N SER A 663 7.17 -8.52 25.20
CA SER A 663 6.34 -7.39 24.76
C SER A 663 5.85 -6.51 25.91
N ASP A 664 5.64 -7.10 27.09
CA ASP A 664 5.12 -6.46 28.28
C ASP A 664 6.27 -5.77 29.01
N LEU A 665 7.47 -6.38 29.03
CA LEU A 665 8.70 -5.76 29.53
C LEU A 665 9.06 -4.48 28.76
N VAL A 666 8.90 -4.48 27.43
CA VAL A 666 9.05 -3.27 26.60
C VAL A 666 8.12 -2.17 27.09
N GLY A 667 6.85 -2.50 27.37
CA GLY A 667 5.87 -1.56 27.89
C GLY A 667 6.23 -1.02 29.27
N LEU A 668 6.66 -1.87 30.20
CA LEU A 668 7.06 -1.48 31.56
C LEU A 668 8.31 -0.59 31.58
N ALA A 669 9.24 -0.82 30.65
CA ALA A 669 10.49 -0.07 30.57
C ALA A 669 10.36 1.28 29.85
N THR A 670 9.47 1.39 28.85
CA THR A 670 9.35 2.58 27.99
C THR A 670 8.06 3.37 28.18
N GLY A 671 7.08 2.83 28.91
CA GLY A 671 5.73 3.39 29.05
C GLY A 671 4.82 3.19 27.83
N ARG A 672 5.33 2.61 26.73
CA ARG A 672 4.52 2.21 25.56
C ARG A 672 4.85 0.78 25.14
N SER A 673 3.85 -0.08 25.08
CA SER A 673 4.03 -1.45 24.62
C SER A 673 4.39 -1.50 23.14
N SER A 674 4.95 -2.62 22.71
CA SER A 674 5.17 -2.92 21.29
C SER A 674 3.87 -2.83 20.47
N PHE A 675 2.73 -3.18 21.07
CA PHE A 675 1.41 -3.09 20.45
C PHE A 675 0.94 -1.64 20.29
N ASP A 676 1.18 -0.77 21.30
CA ASP A 676 0.86 0.66 21.22
C ASP A 676 1.61 1.32 20.06
N LEU A 677 2.88 0.95 19.86
CA LEU A 677 3.71 1.47 18.77
C LEU A 677 3.26 0.91 17.41
N TRP A 678 2.87 -0.36 17.37
CA TRP A 678 2.40 -0.99 16.14
C TRP A 678 1.08 -0.39 15.65
N PHE A 679 0.09 -0.26 16.52
CA PHE A 679 -1.20 0.34 16.20
C PHE A 679 -1.08 1.82 15.82
N ALA A 680 -0.23 2.59 16.51
CA ALA A 680 0.05 3.97 16.12
C ALA A 680 0.71 4.06 14.73
N THR A 681 1.59 3.12 14.40
CA THR A 681 2.23 3.02 13.08
C THR A 681 1.21 2.72 11.98
N LEU A 682 0.29 1.79 12.23
CA LEU A 682 -0.79 1.43 11.31
C LEU A 682 -1.71 2.62 10.99
N LEU A 683 -2.09 3.40 12.00
CA LEU A 683 -2.97 4.55 11.79
C LEU A 683 -2.26 5.75 11.15
N SER A 684 -1.02 6.02 11.54
CA SER A 684 -0.25 7.15 11.00
C SER A 684 0.39 6.87 9.65
N GLU A 685 0.44 5.60 9.25
CA GLU A 685 1.17 5.08 8.09
C GLU A 685 2.66 5.46 8.07
N SER A 686 3.26 5.59 9.25
CA SER A 686 4.65 5.96 9.49
C SER A 686 5.12 5.30 10.78
N LEU A 687 6.41 4.95 10.89
CA LEU A 687 6.98 4.41 12.13
C LEU A 687 6.68 5.36 13.30
N ALA A 688 6.08 4.81 14.35
CA ALA A 688 5.89 5.52 15.61
C ALA A 688 7.25 5.77 16.27
N SER A 689 7.42 6.93 16.90
CA SER A 689 8.61 7.24 17.69
C SER A 689 8.71 6.30 18.89
N VAL A 690 9.86 5.64 19.02
CA VAL A 690 10.19 4.82 20.19
C VAL A 690 10.50 5.75 21.37
N PRO A 691 9.81 5.63 22.52
CA PRO A 691 10.11 6.44 23.70
C PRO A 691 11.48 6.11 24.29
N GLU A 692 12.03 7.05 25.06
CA GLU A 692 13.21 6.77 25.88
C GLU A 692 12.87 5.73 26.96
N THR A 693 13.82 4.84 27.22
CA THR A 693 13.70 3.84 28.27
C THR A 693 13.95 4.47 29.62
N THR A 694 12.99 4.36 30.53
CA THR A 694 13.02 5.02 31.85
C THR A 694 13.20 4.05 33.02
N ALA A 695 13.08 2.75 32.76
CA ALA A 695 13.19 1.70 33.76
C ALA A 695 13.75 0.42 33.14
N THR A 696 14.13 -0.54 33.99
CA THR A 696 14.43 -1.92 33.58
C THR A 696 13.31 -2.82 34.05
N ALA A 697 12.85 -3.73 33.20
CA ALA A 697 11.83 -4.71 33.49
C ALA A 697 12.38 -6.12 33.28
N GLY A 698 11.91 -7.07 34.10
CA GLY A 698 12.33 -8.45 34.02
C GLY A 698 11.17 -9.41 34.24
N VAL A 699 11.40 -10.65 33.82
CA VAL A 699 10.55 -11.80 34.17
C VAL A 699 11.43 -12.93 34.65
N GLU A 700 11.04 -13.58 35.75
CA GLU A 700 11.65 -14.81 36.24
C GLU A 700 10.65 -15.96 36.13
N PHE A 701 11.13 -17.11 35.67
CA PHE A 701 10.39 -18.36 35.70
C PHE A 701 10.95 -19.21 36.84
N LEU A 702 10.14 -19.40 37.89
CA LEU A 702 10.59 -20.02 39.13
C LEU A 702 10.10 -21.46 39.20
N ASP A 703 10.95 -22.30 39.81
CA ASP A 703 10.60 -23.67 40.12
C ASP A 703 9.84 -23.69 41.47
N LEU A 704 8.63 -24.25 41.44
CA LEU A 704 7.79 -24.47 42.62
C LEU A 704 7.83 -25.92 43.13
N THR A 705 8.80 -26.72 42.70
CA THR A 705 8.98 -28.09 43.22
C THR A 705 9.27 -28.03 44.71
N GLY A 706 8.48 -28.75 45.51
CA GLY A 706 8.64 -28.75 46.97
C GLY A 706 7.99 -27.57 47.69
N LEU A 707 7.18 -26.76 47.00
CA LEU A 707 6.48 -25.62 47.61
C LEU A 707 5.74 -26.04 48.90
N THR A 708 6.12 -25.42 50.01
CA THR A 708 5.54 -25.68 51.35
C THR A 708 4.28 -24.85 51.63
N ALA A 709 4.11 -23.74 50.90
CA ALA A 709 2.96 -22.84 50.96
C ALA A 709 1.91 -23.20 49.90
N THR A 710 0.68 -22.68 50.03
CA THR A 710 -0.30 -22.77 48.93
C THR A 710 0.07 -21.84 47.78
N ASP A 711 -0.44 -22.12 46.58
CA ASP A 711 -0.25 -21.28 45.40
C ASP A 711 -0.64 -19.81 45.64
N ASP A 712 -1.74 -19.58 46.37
CA ASP A 712 -2.20 -18.24 46.74
C ASP A 712 -1.26 -17.54 47.73
N GLN A 713 -0.71 -18.29 48.69
CA GLN A 713 0.29 -17.75 49.63
C GLN A 713 1.58 -17.38 48.92
N TRP A 714 2.04 -18.23 48.00
CA TRP A 714 3.21 -17.94 47.17
C TRP A 714 3.00 -16.69 46.30
N MET A 715 1.87 -16.60 45.60
CA MET A 715 1.54 -15.43 44.79
C MET A 715 1.45 -14.16 45.64
N SER A 716 0.92 -14.26 46.87
CA SER A 716 0.83 -13.12 47.79
C SER A 716 2.21 -12.67 48.26
N ALA A 717 3.07 -13.60 48.68
CA ALA A 717 4.45 -13.30 49.09
C ALA A 717 5.27 -12.66 47.96
N MET A 718 5.14 -13.17 46.72
CA MET A 718 5.81 -12.58 45.56
C MET A 718 5.34 -11.16 45.27
N ARG A 719 4.04 -10.86 45.45
CA ARG A 719 3.49 -9.50 45.25
C ARG A 719 3.94 -8.51 46.32
N GLU A 720 4.40 -8.97 47.48
CA GLU A 720 4.95 -8.11 48.53
C GLU A 720 6.40 -7.67 48.24
N VAL A 721 7.11 -8.39 47.37
CA VAL A 721 8.48 -8.00 46.97
C VAL A 721 8.44 -6.66 46.21
N PRO A 722 9.18 -5.63 46.68
CA PRO A 722 9.18 -4.32 46.03
C PRO A 722 9.58 -4.42 44.55
N GLY A 723 8.78 -3.79 43.68
CA GLY A 723 9.00 -3.78 42.24
C GLY A 723 8.35 -4.93 41.47
N VAL A 724 7.80 -5.95 42.15
CA VAL A 724 6.98 -6.98 41.48
C VAL A 724 5.67 -6.36 40.99
N VAL A 725 5.39 -6.58 39.71
CA VAL A 725 4.19 -6.10 39.01
C VAL A 725 3.15 -7.21 38.93
N GLU A 726 3.60 -8.45 38.72
CA GLU A 726 2.75 -9.62 38.57
C GLU A 726 3.45 -10.87 39.08
N ALA A 727 2.70 -11.73 39.75
CA ALA A 727 3.11 -13.09 40.09
C ALA A 727 1.96 -14.04 39.72
N SER A 728 2.28 -15.14 39.04
CA SER A 728 1.30 -16.11 38.55
C SER A 728 1.86 -17.53 38.55
N VAL A 729 1.03 -18.46 38.99
CA VAL A 729 1.27 -19.90 38.82
C VAL A 729 0.80 -20.31 37.42
N LEU A 730 1.67 -21.02 36.69
CA LEU A 730 1.41 -21.53 35.35
C LEU A 730 0.93 -22.99 35.37
N LEU A 731 1.39 -23.77 36.34
CA LEU A 731 1.00 -25.15 36.58
C LEU A 731 0.65 -25.35 38.06
N ASP A 732 -0.58 -25.77 38.33
CA ASP A 732 -1.09 -26.11 39.64
C ASP A 732 -0.66 -27.54 40.05
N GLU A 733 -0.73 -27.85 41.34
CA GLU A 733 -0.64 -29.25 41.78
C GLU A 733 -1.91 -30.03 41.37
N PRO A 734 -1.81 -31.28 40.88
CA PRO A 734 -0.65 -32.17 40.84
C PRO A 734 0.14 -32.15 39.50
N HIS A 735 -0.09 -31.17 38.63
CA HIS A 735 0.49 -31.12 37.28
C HIS A 735 1.96 -30.64 37.23
N ARG A 736 2.53 -30.28 38.38
CA ARG A 736 3.95 -29.92 38.53
C ARG A 736 4.85 -31.14 38.40
N GLY A 737 5.96 -30.99 37.69
CA GLY A 737 6.93 -32.05 37.43
C GLY A 737 8.29 -31.47 37.07
N SER A 738 9.20 -32.28 36.52
CA SER A 738 10.48 -31.75 36.07
C SER A 738 10.32 -30.73 34.94
N ILE A 739 11.00 -29.59 35.04
CA ILE A 739 10.98 -28.56 34.01
C ILE A 739 11.92 -29.00 32.87
N VAL A 740 11.33 -29.54 31.81
CA VAL A 740 12.05 -30.05 30.62
C VAL A 740 11.82 -29.20 29.36
N SER A 741 10.88 -28.25 29.42
CA SER A 741 10.54 -27.33 28.32
C SER A 741 9.90 -26.05 28.83
N SER A 742 9.74 -25.07 27.93
CA SER A 742 9.03 -23.82 28.21
C SER A 742 7.54 -24.05 28.60
N SER A 743 6.92 -25.18 28.24
CA SER A 743 5.54 -25.54 28.61
C SER A 743 5.41 -26.23 29.98
N SER A 744 6.52 -26.68 30.57
CA SER A 744 6.54 -27.32 31.90
C SER A 744 6.98 -26.37 33.01
N ARG A 745 7.01 -25.05 32.76
CA ARG A 745 7.40 -24.04 33.75
C ARG A 745 6.29 -23.89 34.80
N HIS A 746 6.68 -23.79 36.07
CA HIS A 746 5.74 -23.79 37.21
C HIS A 746 5.10 -22.43 37.44
N SER A 747 5.86 -21.35 37.33
CA SER A 747 5.37 -19.99 37.59
C SER A 747 6.13 -18.93 36.80
N LEU A 748 5.59 -17.71 36.84
CA LEU A 748 6.28 -16.50 36.38
C LEU A 748 6.12 -15.36 37.40
N VAL A 749 7.13 -14.50 37.47
CA VAL A 749 7.12 -13.24 38.22
C VAL A 749 7.63 -12.13 37.31
N VAL A 750 6.80 -11.12 37.03
CA VAL A 750 7.17 -9.93 36.26
C VAL A 750 7.45 -8.79 37.22
N PHE A 751 8.56 -8.09 37.03
CA PHE A 751 8.98 -7.01 37.91
C PHE A 751 9.60 -5.84 37.13
N ARG A 752 9.62 -4.67 37.78
CA ARG A 752 10.17 -3.41 37.28
C ARG A 752 11.12 -2.83 38.32
N SER A 753 12.22 -2.26 37.86
CA SER A 753 13.30 -1.67 38.65
C SER A 753 13.78 -0.36 38.02
N ASP A 754 14.39 0.49 38.83
CA ASP A 754 15.19 1.59 38.32
C ASP A 754 16.43 1.05 37.59
N PRO A 755 16.99 1.78 36.60
CA PRO A 755 18.20 1.37 35.90
C PRO A 755 19.34 1.06 36.89
N GLY A 756 19.91 -0.15 36.79
CA GLY A 756 20.99 -0.62 37.66
C GLY A 756 20.54 -1.47 38.86
N ASN A 757 19.26 -1.45 39.25
CA ASN A 757 18.75 -2.19 40.42
C ASN A 757 18.10 -3.55 40.06
N HIS A 758 18.14 -3.95 38.79
CA HIS A 758 17.46 -5.15 38.30
C HIS A 758 17.91 -6.43 39.02
N ASP A 759 19.22 -6.61 39.20
CA ASP A 759 19.77 -7.83 39.81
C ASP A 759 19.46 -7.93 41.31
N GLU A 760 19.32 -6.80 42.01
CA GLU A 760 18.90 -6.78 43.42
C GLU A 760 17.48 -7.30 43.58
N ILE A 761 16.52 -6.78 42.81
CA ILE A 761 15.12 -7.23 42.87
C ILE A 761 15.02 -8.71 42.46
N ARG A 762 15.73 -9.09 41.39
CA ARG A 762 15.79 -10.48 40.93
C ARG A 762 16.30 -11.43 42.01
N ASN A 763 17.35 -11.06 42.73
CA ASN A 763 17.90 -11.86 43.82
C ASN A 763 16.92 -11.98 44.99
N THR A 764 16.22 -10.89 45.34
CA THR A 764 15.17 -10.91 46.38
C THR A 764 14.03 -11.85 46.00
N ILE A 765 13.52 -11.77 44.75
CA ILE A 765 12.48 -12.69 44.24
C ILE A 765 12.91 -14.16 44.40
N ARG A 766 14.15 -14.48 44.01
CA ARG A 766 14.68 -15.84 44.12
C ARG A 766 14.84 -16.30 45.57
N ALA A 767 15.30 -15.41 46.46
CA ALA A 767 15.43 -15.70 47.88
C ALA A 767 14.06 -15.97 48.52
N THR A 768 13.06 -15.13 48.23
CA THR A 768 11.67 -15.36 48.69
C THR A 768 11.11 -16.68 48.17
N ASN A 769 11.44 -17.08 46.93
CA ASN A 769 11.02 -18.39 46.40
C ASN A 769 11.66 -19.54 47.19
N MET A 770 12.97 -19.45 47.46
CA MET A 770 13.72 -20.45 48.24
C MET A 770 13.26 -20.55 49.70
N GLU A 771 12.66 -19.50 50.28
CA GLU A 771 12.09 -19.59 51.63
C GLU A 771 10.76 -20.36 51.67
N LEU A 772 10.07 -20.45 50.52
CA LEU A 772 8.78 -21.09 50.38
C LEU A 772 8.86 -22.51 49.79
N THR A 773 9.96 -22.86 49.12
CA THR A 773 10.27 -24.19 48.54
C THR A 773 11.40 -24.86 49.32
#